data_AF-A0A9D2GD92-F1
#
_entry.id   AF-A0A9D2GD92-F1
#
_cell.length_a   1.000
_cell.length_b   1.000
_cell.length_c   1.000
_cell.angle_alpha   90.00
_cell.angle_beta   90.00
_cell.angle_gamma   90.00
#
_symmetry.space_group_name_H-M   'P 1'
#
loop_
_entity.id
_entity.type
_entity.pdbx_description
1 polymer ?
#
loop_
_entity_poly.entity_id
_entity_poly.type
_entity_poly.pdbx_seq_one_letter_code
_entity_poly.pdbx_strand_id
1 'polypeptide(L)'
;MLHQTELLLPAGKFESLKAAVANGADAVYLAGSRYGARAGAGNFSDDEMKQAVKLCHSRGIRLYVTMNTLVGDNEFSQALDYVKFLYDLGVDALIVQDLGLAGAVKALLPAFTLHGSTQMTIHNVDTARWAYEFGFRRVILAREMTLREIKAIREAVPKLELEVFCHGAICISYSGQCLMSSLIGGRSGNRGQCAQPCRMTYQLWDPFVGSLSGKPSHLLSPRDLNTLNDLKSFMELGIHGLKVEGRMRRPEYVASVGRVYRHAIDHLLAGQDGISVEGADLVEQVFNRDFTSGYLHGNPGLNLMSHQKPNNRGVLLGRVSKVNGKIITLDLERELRLGDGIEVWVKVGGRVGCTVSDLRVNRKNTTVAYPGEEAEIHLPGRIHKGDRVFKTYDARMMEEASSSYENVSWDLKVDFTVKALLGQALEISATDSCGIKAKVVANYIVEAAAKTATDESMIKKQLGRLGGSGYVMGKLHAVLDDGIILPASILNQTRRELVEQLDRQREQRHPVVKNYPFVTSKNEFLALTKEKMKHNVPKIAVKVRDIHQVRAAMDSGAELIYFAPHFGLESMSDHQWKQLAEINEEFPNLLAYALPVVRQDEKKTWTERDIETAVSHGFHSFLCGQAGDILLKERFPSVKHCYGDYSQNVFNKFTARELYDMGFERVTSSLELRKEELGAMARTAGEKEVIIHGPMPMIVSRHCVIGAVLGKNQAKVPCGYSCYGNTFYLKDRMGMMFPVVGDRYHNMNLYNCKDLCLIDELDHLSHFQVWRIEGQFYDIGSLKEIIKLYRAAREQALSKGEGEYQKESLVASVQIYSNRGFTKGHFYRGVKT
;
A
#
# COMPACT_ATOMS: atom_id res chain seq x y z
N MET A 1 -18.11 -21.70 -11.55
CA MET A 1 -16.70 -22.05 -11.82
C MET A 1 -15.86 -21.00 -11.11
N LEU A 2 -14.90 -21.37 -10.27
CA LEU A 2 -14.08 -20.41 -9.52
C LEU A 2 -13.18 -19.62 -10.49
N HIS A 3 -12.97 -18.34 -10.21
CA HIS A 3 -12.02 -17.54 -10.97
C HIS A 3 -10.59 -17.94 -10.61
N GLN A 4 -9.71 -18.06 -11.61
CA GLN A 4 -8.29 -18.29 -11.38
C GLN A 4 -7.63 -16.97 -10.97
N THR A 5 -7.44 -16.79 -9.67
CA THR A 5 -6.80 -15.61 -9.10
C THR A 5 -5.27 -15.72 -9.11
N GLU A 6 -4.59 -14.63 -9.46
CA GLU A 6 -3.13 -14.52 -9.42
C GLU A 6 -2.60 -14.42 -7.98
N LEU A 7 -1.63 -15.25 -7.61
CA LEU A 7 -0.87 -15.07 -6.37
C LEU A 7 0.33 -14.14 -6.59
N LEU A 8 0.29 -12.96 -5.97
CA LEU A 8 1.32 -11.93 -6.08
C LEU A 8 2.19 -11.89 -4.82
N LEU A 9 3.45 -12.34 -4.93
CA LEU A 9 4.40 -12.40 -3.82
C LEU A 9 5.40 -11.24 -3.80
N PRO A 10 5.88 -10.81 -2.61
CA PRO A 10 6.84 -9.71 -2.47
C PRO A 10 8.29 -10.16 -2.66
N ALA A 11 9.12 -9.32 -3.27
CA ALA A 11 10.57 -9.48 -3.26
C ALA A 11 11.27 -8.17 -2.83
N GLY A 12 11.97 -8.22 -1.69
CA GLY A 12 12.78 -7.09 -1.19
C GLY A 12 14.26 -7.15 -1.54
N LYS A 13 14.73 -8.32 -2.00
CA LYS A 13 16.10 -8.62 -2.44
C LYS A 13 16.05 -9.84 -3.36
N PHE A 14 17.15 -10.12 -4.05
CA PHE A 14 17.20 -11.19 -5.05
C PHE A 14 16.87 -12.59 -4.49
N GLU A 15 17.32 -12.92 -3.28
CA GLU A 15 16.96 -14.21 -2.65
C GLU A 15 15.46 -14.33 -2.35
N SER A 16 14.79 -13.23 -1.99
CA SER A 16 13.34 -13.23 -1.82
C SER A 16 12.60 -13.40 -3.16
N LEU A 17 13.19 -12.92 -4.26
CA LEU A 17 12.68 -13.15 -5.60
C LEU A 17 12.75 -14.63 -5.96
N LYS A 18 13.91 -15.28 -5.76
CA LYS A 18 14.05 -16.73 -5.96
C LYS A 18 13.04 -17.51 -5.13
N ALA A 19 12.89 -17.14 -3.85
CA ALA A 19 11.91 -17.74 -2.96
C ALA A 19 10.47 -17.61 -3.51
N ALA A 20 10.07 -16.44 -3.98
CA ALA A 20 8.75 -16.23 -4.58
C ALA A 20 8.55 -17.08 -5.85
N VAL A 21 9.50 -17.02 -6.78
CA VAL A 21 9.46 -17.73 -8.07
C VAL A 21 9.37 -19.25 -7.88
N ALA A 22 10.11 -19.79 -6.90
CA ALA A 22 10.14 -21.23 -6.64
C ALA A 22 8.92 -21.76 -5.89
N ASN A 23 8.16 -20.89 -5.21
CA ASN A 23 7.11 -21.29 -4.28
C ASN A 23 5.70 -20.81 -4.69
N GLY A 24 5.42 -20.82 -5.99
CA GLY A 24 4.05 -20.72 -6.50
C GLY A 24 3.56 -19.30 -6.81
N ALA A 25 4.45 -18.31 -6.93
CA ALA A 25 4.08 -17.00 -7.44
C ALA A 25 3.59 -17.09 -8.90
N ASP A 26 2.44 -16.52 -9.19
CA ASP A 26 2.00 -16.21 -10.56
C ASP A 26 2.60 -14.87 -11.02
N ALA A 27 2.81 -13.96 -10.06
CA ALA A 27 3.51 -12.71 -10.24
C ALA A 27 4.36 -12.36 -9.01
N VAL A 28 5.39 -11.53 -9.22
CA VAL A 28 6.22 -10.97 -8.13
C VAL A 28 6.21 -9.46 -8.23
N TYR A 29 6.11 -8.78 -7.08
CA TYR A 29 6.32 -7.34 -6.99
C TYR A 29 7.59 -6.96 -6.22
N LEU A 30 8.32 -5.98 -6.73
CA LEU A 30 9.55 -5.46 -6.13
C LEU A 30 9.71 -3.95 -6.36
N ALA A 31 10.81 -3.36 -5.90
CA ALA A 31 11.21 -2.01 -6.24
C ALA A 31 12.69 -1.94 -6.59
N GLY A 32 13.05 -0.98 -7.43
CA GLY A 32 14.42 -0.53 -7.54
C GLY A 32 14.87 0.28 -6.32
N SER A 33 16.13 0.70 -6.35
CA SER A 33 16.74 1.56 -5.33
C SER A 33 16.09 2.95 -5.20
N ARG A 34 15.24 3.35 -6.15
CA ARG A 34 14.57 4.66 -6.22
C ARG A 34 13.05 4.49 -6.37
N TYR A 35 12.28 5.46 -5.85
CA TYR A 35 10.83 5.66 -6.05
C TYR A 35 9.87 4.56 -5.55
N GLY A 36 10.36 3.51 -4.89
CA GLY A 36 9.52 2.49 -4.25
C GLY A 36 9.28 2.75 -2.76
N ALA A 37 8.06 2.53 -2.26
CA ALA A 37 7.78 2.63 -0.83
C ALA A 37 8.52 1.52 -0.05
N ARG A 38 9.02 1.76 1.17
CA ARG A 38 9.94 0.89 1.98
C ARG A 38 11.43 1.09 1.66
N ALA A 39 11.94 2.30 1.91
CA ALA A 39 13.36 2.63 1.76
C ALA A 39 14.31 1.70 2.55
N GLY A 40 13.83 1.04 3.61
CA GLY A 40 14.61 0.08 4.40
C GLY A 40 14.64 -1.36 3.87
N ALA A 41 14.05 -1.67 2.72
CA ALA A 41 14.25 -2.96 2.04
C ALA A 41 15.58 -2.94 1.26
N GLY A 42 16.12 -4.12 0.89
CA GLY A 42 17.36 -4.20 0.12
C GLY A 42 17.27 -3.43 -1.20
N ASN A 43 16.13 -3.59 -1.89
CA ASN A 43 15.81 -3.01 -3.20
C ASN A 43 16.80 -3.44 -4.29
N PHE A 44 16.37 -3.36 -5.56
CA PHE A 44 17.13 -3.89 -6.68
C PHE A 44 17.95 -2.78 -7.35
N SER A 45 19.22 -3.04 -7.62
CA SER A 45 20.02 -2.26 -8.57
C SER A 45 19.49 -2.43 -10.01
N ASP A 46 19.93 -1.57 -10.93
CA ASP A 46 19.51 -1.66 -12.34
C ASP A 46 19.95 -2.99 -12.98
N ASP A 47 21.09 -3.56 -12.58
CA ASP A 47 21.55 -4.86 -13.08
C ASP A 47 20.80 -6.03 -12.45
N GLU A 48 20.52 -5.99 -11.14
CA GLU A 48 19.64 -6.98 -10.51
C GLU A 48 18.22 -6.92 -11.08
N MET A 49 17.75 -5.74 -11.50
CA MET A 49 16.45 -5.58 -12.17
C MET A 49 16.41 -6.34 -13.50
N LYS A 50 17.45 -6.22 -14.34
CA LYS A 50 17.58 -6.99 -15.59
C LYS A 50 17.53 -8.49 -15.32
N GLN A 51 18.28 -8.94 -14.30
CA GLN A 51 18.30 -10.34 -13.90
C GLN A 51 16.94 -10.80 -13.38
N ALA A 52 16.24 -9.96 -12.62
CA ALA A 52 14.93 -10.26 -12.06
C ALA A 52 13.87 -10.44 -13.15
N VAL A 53 13.83 -9.56 -14.13
CA VAL A 53 12.95 -9.66 -15.31
C VAL A 53 13.22 -10.96 -16.05
N LYS A 54 14.49 -11.23 -16.38
CA LYS A 54 14.89 -12.46 -17.08
C LYS A 54 14.47 -13.72 -16.30
N LEU A 55 14.67 -13.74 -14.98
CA LEU A 55 14.32 -14.86 -14.12
C LEU A 55 12.80 -15.11 -14.07
N CYS A 56 12.00 -14.05 -13.92
CA CYS A 56 10.54 -14.19 -13.86
C CYS A 56 9.98 -14.66 -15.19
N HIS A 57 10.37 -14.00 -16.28
CA HIS A 57 9.85 -14.29 -17.62
C HIS A 57 10.27 -15.66 -18.12
N SER A 58 11.49 -16.13 -17.79
CA SER A 58 11.88 -17.51 -18.10
C SER A 58 10.92 -18.51 -17.45
N ARG A 59 10.37 -18.20 -16.28
CA ARG A 59 9.39 -19.02 -15.56
C ARG A 59 7.93 -18.74 -15.88
N GLY A 60 7.64 -17.83 -16.81
CA GLY A 60 6.27 -17.42 -17.13
C GLY A 60 5.60 -16.62 -16.01
N ILE A 61 6.38 -16.10 -15.07
CA ILE A 61 5.93 -15.29 -13.94
C ILE A 61 6.00 -13.82 -14.35
N ARG A 62 4.95 -13.06 -14.02
CA ARG A 62 4.91 -11.61 -14.28
C ARG A 62 5.71 -10.85 -13.24
N LEU A 63 6.41 -9.80 -13.66
CA LEU A 63 7.15 -8.90 -12.76
C LEU A 63 6.51 -7.51 -12.72
N TYR A 64 6.07 -7.10 -11.53
CA TYR A 64 5.52 -5.78 -11.29
C TYR A 64 6.51 -4.91 -10.50
N VAL A 65 6.75 -3.69 -10.96
CA VAL A 65 7.66 -2.77 -10.28
C VAL A 65 6.87 -1.67 -9.58
N THR A 66 7.13 -1.49 -8.29
CA THR A 66 6.52 -0.45 -7.48
C THR A 66 7.27 0.88 -7.65
N MET A 67 6.56 1.89 -8.14
CA MET A 67 6.96 3.31 -8.16
C MET A 67 5.89 4.13 -7.43
N ASN A 68 5.62 3.73 -6.20
CA ASN A 68 4.46 4.14 -5.40
C ASN A 68 4.81 5.16 -4.30
N THR A 69 5.83 5.99 -4.53
CA THR A 69 6.09 7.18 -3.70
C THR A 69 5.63 8.44 -4.39
N LEU A 70 5.29 9.49 -3.61
CA LEU A 70 5.15 10.84 -4.16
C LEU A 70 6.49 11.34 -4.72
N VAL A 71 6.46 11.95 -5.90
CA VAL A 71 7.65 12.40 -6.62
C VAL A 71 7.72 13.92 -6.58
N GLY A 72 8.86 14.50 -6.19
CA GLY A 72 9.07 15.95 -6.23
C GLY A 72 9.31 16.46 -7.65
N ASP A 73 9.05 17.76 -7.89
CA ASP A 73 9.27 18.40 -9.20
C ASP A 73 10.71 18.24 -9.72
N ASN A 74 11.69 18.30 -8.83
CA ASN A 74 13.12 18.14 -9.13
C ASN A 74 13.52 16.69 -9.44
N GLU A 75 12.74 15.72 -8.98
CA GLU A 75 12.96 14.28 -9.18
C GLU A 75 12.25 13.76 -10.43
N PHE A 76 11.24 14.49 -10.91
CA PHE A 76 10.28 14.01 -11.92
C PHE A 76 10.94 13.60 -13.24
N SER A 77 11.92 14.37 -13.72
CA SER A 77 12.66 14.04 -14.96
C SER A 77 13.38 12.68 -14.83
N GLN A 78 14.07 12.45 -13.71
CA GLN A 78 14.79 11.20 -13.45
C GLN A 78 13.82 10.03 -13.23
N ALA A 79 12.65 10.29 -12.61
CA ALA A 79 11.60 9.28 -12.48
C ALA A 79 11.12 8.80 -13.86
N LEU A 80 10.95 9.71 -14.83
CA LEU A 80 10.58 9.34 -16.20
C LEU A 80 11.67 8.53 -16.92
N ASP A 81 12.96 8.86 -16.71
CA ASP A 81 14.05 8.05 -17.27
C ASP A 81 14.03 6.63 -16.70
N TYR A 82 13.75 6.50 -15.40
CA TYR A 82 13.64 5.20 -14.75
C TYR A 82 12.41 4.41 -15.25
N VAL A 83 11.25 5.06 -15.42
CA VAL A 83 10.08 4.44 -16.06
C VAL A 83 10.45 3.91 -17.45
N LYS A 84 11.15 4.70 -18.27
CA LYS A 84 11.56 4.29 -19.61
C LYS A 84 12.50 3.09 -19.57
N PHE A 85 13.45 3.08 -18.64
CA PHE A 85 14.31 1.93 -18.42
C PHE A 85 13.52 0.66 -18.10
N LEU A 86 12.55 0.73 -17.16
CA LEU A 86 11.70 -0.42 -16.81
C LEU A 86 10.85 -0.89 -17.99
N TYR A 87 10.31 0.04 -18.77
CA TYR A 87 9.55 -0.26 -19.98
C TYR A 87 10.40 -1.02 -21.00
N ASP A 88 11.63 -0.56 -21.26
CA ASP A 88 12.56 -1.19 -22.22
C ASP A 88 13.02 -2.58 -21.78
N LEU A 89 13.08 -2.82 -20.47
CA LEU A 89 13.34 -4.16 -19.93
C LEU A 89 12.17 -5.13 -20.12
N GLY A 90 10.96 -4.63 -20.39
CA GLY A 90 9.76 -5.45 -20.53
C GLY A 90 9.05 -5.74 -19.20
N VAL A 91 9.21 -4.88 -18.18
CA VAL A 91 8.42 -4.98 -16.94
C VAL A 91 6.93 -5.02 -17.26
N ASP A 92 6.18 -5.94 -16.64
CA ASP A 92 4.79 -6.23 -17.01
C ASP A 92 3.81 -5.11 -16.62
N ALA A 93 4.05 -4.48 -15.46
CA ALA A 93 3.24 -3.35 -14.98
C ALA A 93 3.99 -2.50 -13.95
N LEU A 94 3.64 -1.22 -13.88
CA LEU A 94 4.03 -0.33 -12.79
C LEU A 94 2.90 -0.19 -11.77
N ILE A 95 3.24 -0.31 -10.49
CA ILE A 95 2.34 0.02 -9.38
C ILE A 95 2.67 1.45 -8.93
N VAL A 96 1.77 2.39 -9.19
CA VAL A 96 2.01 3.84 -8.99
C VAL A 96 0.98 4.47 -8.04
N GLN A 97 1.40 5.56 -7.38
CA GLN A 97 0.53 6.38 -6.54
C GLN A 97 0.44 7.82 -7.06
N ASP A 98 1.59 8.41 -7.43
CA ASP A 98 1.69 9.79 -7.86
C ASP A 98 0.90 10.00 -9.15
N LEU A 99 -0.14 10.84 -9.09
CA LEU A 99 -1.08 11.01 -10.20
C LEU A 99 -0.40 11.69 -11.39
N GLY A 100 0.47 12.66 -11.13
CA GLY A 100 1.30 13.30 -12.14
C GLY A 100 2.20 12.30 -12.88
N LEU A 101 2.87 11.40 -12.14
CA LEU A 101 3.66 10.33 -12.75
C LEU A 101 2.78 9.41 -13.59
N ALA A 102 1.63 8.98 -13.07
CA ALA A 102 0.71 8.10 -13.80
C ALA A 102 0.22 8.73 -15.11
N GLY A 103 -0.16 10.02 -15.08
CA GLY A 103 -0.56 10.78 -16.26
C GLY A 103 0.58 10.92 -17.27
N ALA A 104 1.80 11.19 -16.80
CA ALA A 104 2.98 11.25 -17.65
C ALA A 104 3.31 9.91 -18.33
N VAL A 105 3.20 8.78 -17.61
CA VAL A 105 3.41 7.45 -18.22
C VAL A 105 2.34 7.18 -19.28
N LYS A 106 1.08 7.50 -19.03
CA LYS A 106 0.01 7.35 -20.04
C LYS A 106 0.28 8.18 -21.30
N ALA A 107 0.73 9.43 -21.12
CA ALA A 107 1.00 10.32 -22.23
C ALA A 107 2.24 9.90 -23.04
N LEU A 108 3.30 9.45 -22.35
CA LEU A 108 4.60 9.18 -22.97
C LEU A 108 4.82 7.72 -23.37
N LEU A 109 4.17 6.78 -22.70
CA LEU A 109 4.34 5.33 -22.85
C LEU A 109 2.97 4.62 -22.70
N PRO A 110 1.98 4.89 -23.57
CA PRO A 110 0.60 4.42 -23.41
C PRO A 110 0.44 2.89 -23.40
N ALA A 111 1.42 2.15 -23.91
CA ALA A 111 1.43 0.69 -23.87
C ALA A 111 1.90 0.11 -22.53
N PHE A 112 2.46 0.93 -21.62
CA PHE A 112 2.92 0.46 -20.33
C PHE A 112 1.75 0.31 -19.35
N THR A 113 1.44 -0.92 -18.95
CA THR A 113 0.36 -1.22 -18.00
C THR A 113 0.57 -0.53 -16.66
N LEU A 114 -0.45 0.20 -16.21
CA LEU A 114 -0.48 0.84 -14.89
C LEU A 114 -1.43 0.13 -13.94
N HIS A 115 -0.94 -0.13 -12.74
CA HIS A 115 -1.71 -0.59 -11.58
C HIS A 115 -1.78 0.54 -10.53
N GLY A 116 -2.98 0.84 -10.04
CA GLY A 116 -3.19 1.81 -8.97
C GLY A 116 -2.76 1.24 -7.62
N SER A 117 -1.83 1.91 -6.95
CA SER A 117 -1.36 1.53 -5.62
C SER A 117 -2.46 1.66 -4.57
N THR A 118 -2.42 0.81 -3.53
CA THR A 118 -3.26 0.97 -2.33
C THR A 118 -3.11 2.35 -1.67
N GLN A 119 -1.99 3.04 -1.93
CA GLN A 119 -1.76 4.40 -1.47
C GLN A 119 -2.56 5.47 -2.23
N MET A 120 -3.30 5.11 -3.27
CA MET A 120 -4.30 6.00 -3.89
C MET A 120 -5.63 5.99 -3.14
N THR A 121 -5.78 5.14 -2.12
CA THR A 121 -6.98 5.05 -1.28
C THR A 121 -8.26 4.74 -2.09
N ILE A 122 -8.16 3.83 -3.07
CA ILE A 122 -9.34 3.32 -3.81
C ILE A 122 -10.13 2.39 -2.89
N HIS A 123 -11.33 2.81 -2.50
CA HIS A 123 -12.11 2.12 -1.46
C HIS A 123 -13.63 2.16 -1.63
N ASN A 124 -14.10 2.72 -2.74
CA ASN A 124 -15.52 2.79 -3.08
C ASN A 124 -15.74 2.73 -4.59
N VAL A 125 -17.00 2.58 -5.01
CA VAL A 125 -17.36 2.52 -6.43
C VAL A 125 -16.90 3.75 -7.22
N ASP A 126 -17.03 4.96 -6.66
CA ASP A 126 -16.71 6.20 -7.37
C ASP A 126 -15.21 6.30 -7.66
N THR A 127 -14.36 6.01 -6.67
CA THR A 127 -12.91 5.99 -6.83
C THR A 127 -12.43 4.87 -7.74
N ALA A 128 -13.07 3.70 -7.71
CA ALA A 128 -12.74 2.61 -8.62
C ALA A 128 -13.13 2.93 -10.07
N ARG A 129 -14.31 3.52 -10.29
CA ARG A 129 -14.77 3.97 -11.60
C ARG A 129 -13.84 5.04 -12.16
N TRP A 130 -13.51 6.04 -11.35
CA TRP A 130 -12.52 7.06 -11.73
C TRP A 130 -11.17 6.44 -12.09
N ALA A 131 -10.66 5.48 -11.31
CA ALA A 131 -9.38 4.85 -11.61
C ALA A 131 -9.41 4.09 -12.94
N TYR A 132 -10.53 3.42 -13.25
CA TYR A 132 -10.73 2.77 -14.54
C TYR A 132 -10.76 3.77 -15.71
N GLU A 133 -11.52 4.86 -15.58
CA GLU A 133 -11.62 5.93 -16.58
C GLU A 133 -10.29 6.68 -16.76
N PHE A 134 -9.53 6.85 -15.67
CA PHE A 134 -8.17 7.34 -15.72
C PHE A 134 -7.24 6.39 -16.47
N GLY A 135 -7.58 5.12 -16.66
CA GLY A 135 -6.81 4.17 -17.47
C GLY A 135 -5.95 3.19 -16.68
N PHE A 136 -6.19 3.02 -15.38
CA PHE A 136 -5.60 1.90 -14.64
C PHE A 136 -6.20 0.58 -15.10
N ARG A 137 -5.34 -0.39 -15.40
CA ARG A 137 -5.76 -1.76 -15.73
C ARG A 137 -6.26 -2.50 -14.50
N ARG A 138 -5.58 -2.27 -13.38
CA ARG A 138 -5.82 -2.91 -12.09
C ARG A 138 -5.70 -1.90 -10.96
N VAL A 139 -6.48 -2.07 -9.89
CA VAL A 139 -6.31 -1.30 -8.64
C VAL A 139 -6.11 -2.24 -7.46
N ILE A 140 -5.22 -1.83 -6.57
CA ILE A 140 -5.01 -2.48 -5.29
C ILE A 140 -5.91 -1.78 -4.28
N LEU A 141 -6.95 -2.45 -3.83
CA LEU A 141 -7.96 -1.86 -2.96
C LEU A 141 -7.39 -1.51 -1.57
N ALA A 142 -8.06 -0.58 -0.89
CA ALA A 142 -7.80 -0.29 0.50
C ALA A 142 -7.99 -1.53 1.39
N ARG A 143 -7.23 -1.63 2.49
CA ARG A 143 -7.27 -2.80 3.41
C ARG A 143 -8.43 -2.71 4.40
N GLU A 144 -9.09 -1.58 4.43
CA GLU A 144 -10.17 -1.22 5.33
C GLU A 144 -11.55 -1.58 4.76
N MET A 145 -11.63 -2.43 3.73
CA MET A 145 -12.88 -2.75 3.02
C MET A 145 -13.53 -4.06 3.48
N THR A 146 -14.85 -4.13 3.36
CA THR A 146 -15.62 -5.36 3.60
C THR A 146 -15.86 -6.13 2.29
N LEU A 147 -16.16 -7.43 2.38
CA LEU A 147 -16.48 -8.25 1.19
C LEU A 147 -17.66 -7.68 0.39
N ARG A 148 -18.61 -7.03 1.07
CA ARG A 148 -19.77 -6.40 0.43
C ARG A 148 -19.35 -5.19 -0.41
N GLU A 149 -18.46 -4.34 0.11
CA GLU A 149 -17.96 -3.17 -0.60
C GLU A 149 -17.09 -3.60 -1.79
N ILE A 150 -16.23 -4.60 -1.61
CA ILE A 150 -15.42 -5.18 -2.70
C ILE A 150 -16.33 -5.74 -3.80
N LYS A 151 -17.40 -6.45 -3.44
CA LYS A 151 -18.40 -6.95 -4.38
C LYS A 151 -19.08 -5.81 -5.15
N ALA A 152 -19.48 -4.75 -4.46
CA ALA A 152 -20.11 -3.58 -5.09
C ALA A 152 -19.20 -2.93 -6.14
N ILE A 153 -17.90 -2.80 -5.86
CA ILE A 153 -16.92 -2.32 -6.85
C ILE A 153 -16.83 -3.27 -8.05
N ARG A 154 -16.71 -4.58 -7.79
CA ARG A 154 -16.59 -5.60 -8.85
C ARG A 154 -17.77 -5.55 -9.81
N GLU A 155 -18.99 -5.42 -9.28
CA GLU A 155 -20.23 -5.36 -10.04
C GLU A 155 -20.37 -4.04 -10.82
N ALA A 156 -19.99 -2.92 -10.21
CA ALA A 156 -20.10 -1.60 -10.83
C ALA A 156 -19.06 -1.35 -11.93
N VAL A 157 -17.85 -1.92 -11.80
CA VAL A 157 -16.73 -1.69 -12.73
C VAL A 157 -16.15 -3.03 -13.21
N PRO A 158 -16.91 -3.83 -13.99
CA PRO A 158 -16.54 -5.21 -14.28
C PRO A 158 -15.27 -5.38 -15.13
N LYS A 159 -14.83 -4.32 -15.81
CA LYS A 159 -13.63 -4.31 -16.65
C LYS A 159 -12.34 -3.95 -15.89
N LEU A 160 -12.47 -3.43 -14.66
CA LEU A 160 -11.32 -3.10 -13.82
C LEU A 160 -10.86 -4.35 -13.07
N GLU A 161 -9.57 -4.68 -13.17
CA GLU A 161 -9.01 -5.76 -12.37
C GLU A 161 -8.86 -5.32 -10.92
N LEU A 162 -9.24 -6.18 -9.98
CA LEU A 162 -9.16 -5.91 -8.54
C LEU A 162 -8.09 -6.79 -7.90
N GLU A 163 -7.20 -6.15 -7.14
CA GLU A 163 -6.20 -6.80 -6.28
C GLU A 163 -6.47 -6.46 -4.82
N VAL A 164 -6.39 -7.47 -3.95
CA VAL A 164 -6.59 -7.31 -2.50
C VAL A 164 -5.39 -7.86 -1.75
N PHE A 165 -5.08 -7.28 -0.59
CA PHE A 165 -4.14 -7.90 0.32
C PHE A 165 -4.78 -9.14 0.96
N CYS A 166 -4.06 -10.26 0.97
CA CYS A 166 -4.52 -11.50 1.61
C CYS A 166 -3.76 -11.81 2.91
N HIS A 167 -2.52 -11.33 3.04
CA HIS A 167 -1.68 -11.65 4.17
C HIS A 167 -0.69 -10.53 4.49
N GLY A 168 -0.34 -10.38 5.78
CA GLY A 168 0.73 -9.49 6.24
C GLY A 168 0.24 -8.25 6.99
N ALA A 169 1.10 -7.24 7.13
CA ALA A 169 0.80 -6.12 8.03
C ALA A 169 -0.35 -5.22 7.54
N ILE A 170 -1.23 -4.79 8.46
CA ILE A 170 -2.27 -3.78 8.20
C ILE A 170 -1.75 -2.38 8.59
N CYS A 171 -2.06 -1.37 7.78
CA CYS A 171 -1.86 0.04 8.13
C CYS A 171 -3.08 0.51 8.94
N ILE A 172 -2.86 1.24 10.03
CA ILE A 172 -3.98 1.78 10.82
C ILE A 172 -4.73 2.90 10.08
N SER A 173 -4.01 3.65 9.24
CA SER A 173 -4.58 4.70 8.41
C SER A 173 -4.90 4.15 7.04
N TYR A 174 -5.93 4.69 6.39
CA TYR A 174 -6.09 4.52 4.96
C TYR A 174 -4.76 4.85 4.26
N SER A 175 -4.29 3.90 3.45
CA SER A 175 -2.96 3.98 2.85
C SER A 175 -2.91 5.18 1.88
N GLY A 176 -1.84 5.97 1.95
CA GLY A 176 -1.71 7.24 1.21
C GLY A 176 -2.14 8.49 1.98
N GLN A 177 -2.88 8.33 3.08
CA GLN A 177 -3.47 9.45 3.84
C GLN A 177 -2.79 9.68 5.21
N CYS A 178 -1.67 9.00 5.48
CA CYS A 178 -0.99 9.07 6.77
C CYS A 178 0.20 10.03 6.75
N LEU A 179 0.10 11.12 7.51
CA LEU A 179 1.15 12.12 7.70
C LEU A 179 1.80 12.03 9.10
N MET A 180 1.39 11.08 9.93
CA MET A 180 1.88 10.96 11.31
C MET A 180 3.41 10.83 11.39
N SER A 181 4.00 9.97 10.56
CA SER A 181 5.45 9.70 10.59
C SER A 181 6.28 10.90 10.12
N SER A 182 5.82 11.64 9.12
CA SER A 182 6.49 12.85 8.66
C SER A 182 6.32 14.00 9.65
N LEU A 183 5.11 14.20 10.15
CA LEU A 183 4.83 15.29 11.08
C LEU A 183 5.59 15.14 12.41
N ILE A 184 5.75 13.91 12.92
CA ILE A 184 6.53 13.64 14.14
C ILE A 184 8.04 13.66 13.87
N GLY A 185 8.53 12.93 12.86
CA GLY A 185 9.96 12.62 12.72
C GLY A 185 10.62 13.00 11.38
N GLY A 186 9.89 13.68 10.49
CA GLY A 186 10.35 14.06 9.15
C GLY A 186 10.38 12.91 8.14
N ARG A 187 9.99 11.69 8.51
CA ARG A 187 10.03 10.51 7.65
C ARG A 187 8.66 10.23 7.02
N SER A 188 8.46 10.62 5.76
CA SER A 188 7.18 10.44 5.07
C SER A 188 6.87 8.98 4.76
N GLY A 189 5.67 8.53 5.15
CA GLY A 189 5.16 7.22 4.74
C GLY A 189 4.80 7.19 3.26
N ASN A 190 4.27 8.31 2.73
CA ASN A 190 3.93 8.48 1.33
C ASN A 190 5.16 8.57 0.41
N ARG A 191 6.35 8.79 1.00
CA ARG A 191 7.65 8.66 0.32
C ARG A 191 8.46 7.44 0.77
N GLY A 192 7.81 6.44 1.35
CA GLY A 192 8.43 5.14 1.61
C GLY A 192 9.32 5.04 2.86
N GLN A 193 9.39 6.08 3.70
CA GLN A 193 10.28 6.15 4.86
C GLN A 193 9.57 5.94 6.21
N CYS A 194 8.29 5.54 6.25
CA CYS A 194 7.48 5.43 7.47
C CYS A 194 8.23 4.77 8.65
N ALA A 195 8.36 5.50 9.76
CA ALA A 195 8.99 5.05 11.00
C ALA A 195 8.04 4.28 11.95
N GLN A 196 6.80 4.03 11.50
CA GLN A 196 5.78 3.29 12.23
C GLN A 196 5.44 3.84 13.64
N PRO A 197 5.24 5.16 13.83
CA PRO A 197 4.89 5.73 15.14
C PRO A 197 3.60 5.12 15.72
N CYS A 198 2.66 4.70 14.88
CA CYS A 198 1.44 4.00 15.31
C CYS A 198 1.69 2.69 16.08
N ARG A 199 2.89 2.08 15.97
CA ARG A 199 3.28 0.89 16.73
C ARG A 199 3.77 1.22 18.15
N MET A 200 3.88 2.50 18.52
CA MET A 200 4.26 2.93 19.87
C MET A 200 3.09 2.82 20.86
N THR A 201 3.37 3.06 22.15
CA THR A 201 2.36 3.06 23.21
C THR A 201 1.72 4.42 23.38
N TYR A 202 0.40 4.42 23.61
CA TYR A 202 -0.42 5.60 23.85
C TYR A 202 -1.41 5.34 24.99
N GLN A 203 -1.93 6.42 25.58
CA GLN A 203 -3.11 6.38 26.45
C GLN A 203 -4.23 7.18 25.78
N LEU A 204 -5.44 6.62 25.73
CA LEU A 204 -6.63 7.40 25.38
C LEU A 204 -6.98 8.27 26.58
N TRP A 205 -7.16 9.56 26.33
CA TRP A 205 -7.31 10.58 27.35
C TRP A 205 -8.53 11.46 27.06
N ASP A 206 -9.33 11.69 28.10
CA ASP A 206 -10.43 12.65 28.12
C ASP A 206 -9.99 13.90 28.90
N PRO A 207 -10.25 15.12 28.38
CA PRO A 207 -9.81 16.36 29.04
C PRO A 207 -10.42 16.58 30.43
N PHE A 208 -11.59 15.99 30.74
CA PHE A 208 -12.30 16.15 32.00
C PHE A 208 -12.07 14.98 32.96
N VAL A 209 -11.96 13.75 32.45
CA VAL A 209 -11.88 12.53 33.27
C VAL A 209 -10.46 11.96 33.37
N GLY A 210 -9.56 12.30 32.45
CA GLY A 210 -8.19 11.78 32.41
C GLY A 210 -8.05 10.50 31.58
N SER A 211 -7.20 9.56 32.03
CA SER A 211 -6.92 8.34 31.25
C SER A 211 -8.12 7.39 31.20
N LEU A 212 -8.62 7.13 30.00
CA LEU A 212 -9.72 6.20 29.74
C LEU A 212 -9.24 4.76 29.49
N SER A 213 -8.01 4.59 29.01
CA SER A 213 -7.45 3.27 28.68
C SER A 213 -6.55 2.69 29.78
N GLY A 214 -6.46 3.33 30.94
CA GLY A 214 -5.56 2.92 32.02
C GLY A 214 -4.08 3.14 31.65
N LYS A 215 -3.26 2.08 31.69
CA LYS A 215 -1.81 2.16 31.40
C LYS A 215 -1.54 2.34 29.89
N PRO A 216 -0.39 2.95 29.50
CA PRO A 216 -0.02 3.05 28.08
C PRO A 216 0.01 1.67 27.39
N SER A 217 -0.59 1.59 26.20
CA SER A 217 -0.69 0.35 25.41
C SER A 217 -0.67 0.62 23.91
N HIS A 218 -0.61 -0.43 23.08
CA HIS A 218 -0.49 -0.30 21.62
C HIS A 218 -1.86 -0.09 20.95
N LEU A 219 -2.45 1.09 21.17
CA LEU A 219 -3.81 1.42 20.75
C LEU A 219 -3.99 1.57 19.22
N LEU A 220 -2.91 1.82 18.48
CA LEU A 220 -2.93 2.05 17.03
C LEU A 220 -2.16 0.98 16.24
N SER A 221 -1.93 -0.19 16.83
CA SER A 221 -1.12 -1.27 16.25
C SER A 221 -1.97 -2.46 15.84
N PRO A 222 -2.40 -2.56 14.57
CA PRO A 222 -3.18 -3.69 14.10
C PRO A 222 -2.44 -5.03 14.22
N ARG A 223 -3.22 -6.09 14.35
CA ARG A 223 -2.82 -7.47 14.05
C ARG A 223 -2.46 -7.62 12.57
N ASP A 224 -1.80 -8.72 12.23
CA ASP A 224 -1.52 -9.02 10.82
C ASP A 224 -2.78 -9.60 10.16
N LEU A 225 -2.97 -9.26 8.89
CA LEU A 225 -4.02 -9.79 8.04
C LEU A 225 -3.75 -11.25 7.72
N ASN A 226 -4.79 -12.07 7.81
CA ASN A 226 -4.83 -13.42 7.26
C ASN A 226 -6.23 -13.71 6.73
N THR A 227 -6.35 -13.97 5.43
CA THR A 227 -7.61 -14.21 4.74
C THR A 227 -7.66 -15.61 4.14
N LEU A 228 -6.87 -16.56 4.64
CA LEU A 228 -6.80 -17.90 4.06
C LEU A 228 -8.16 -18.61 4.10
N ASN A 229 -8.93 -18.41 5.17
CA ASN A 229 -10.30 -18.91 5.30
C ASN A 229 -11.31 -18.19 4.38
N ASP A 230 -10.94 -17.02 3.84
CA ASP A 230 -11.79 -16.19 2.97
C ASP A 230 -11.42 -16.33 1.49
N LEU A 231 -10.44 -17.18 1.17
CA LEU A 231 -9.89 -17.33 -0.17
C LEU A 231 -10.97 -17.73 -1.19
N LYS A 232 -11.85 -18.67 -0.81
CA LYS A 232 -12.99 -19.08 -1.63
C LYS A 232 -13.89 -17.90 -2.00
N SER A 233 -14.21 -17.04 -1.01
CA SER A 233 -15.01 -15.83 -1.23
C SER A 233 -14.37 -14.88 -2.25
N PHE A 234 -13.05 -14.70 -2.22
CA PHE A 234 -12.36 -13.87 -3.21
C PHE A 234 -12.39 -14.47 -4.62
N MET A 235 -12.20 -15.78 -4.75
CA MET A 235 -12.26 -16.47 -6.04
C MET A 235 -13.68 -16.49 -6.62
N GLU A 236 -14.71 -16.62 -5.78
CA GLU A 236 -16.12 -16.52 -6.19
C GLU A 236 -16.50 -15.10 -6.63
N LEU A 237 -15.96 -14.07 -5.97
CA LEU A 237 -16.12 -12.66 -6.38
C LEU A 237 -15.35 -12.31 -7.66
N GLY A 238 -14.45 -13.16 -8.14
CA GLY A 238 -13.62 -12.87 -9.31
C GLY A 238 -12.56 -11.80 -9.03
N ILE A 239 -11.92 -11.85 -7.86
CA ILE A 239 -10.74 -11.05 -7.55
C ILE A 239 -9.57 -11.55 -8.40
N HIS A 240 -8.86 -10.62 -9.05
CA HIS A 240 -7.85 -10.94 -10.06
C HIS A 240 -6.48 -11.18 -9.43
N GLY A 241 -6.16 -10.51 -8.32
CA GLY A 241 -4.87 -10.65 -7.63
C GLY A 241 -4.98 -10.75 -6.11
N LEU A 242 -4.23 -11.66 -5.52
CA LEU A 242 -4.03 -11.82 -4.07
C LEU A 242 -2.61 -11.40 -3.73
N LYS A 243 -2.48 -10.25 -3.08
CA LYS A 243 -1.20 -9.66 -2.72
C LYS A 243 -0.78 -10.05 -1.31
N VAL A 244 0.41 -10.60 -1.16
CA VAL A 244 1.04 -10.82 0.15
C VAL A 244 1.90 -9.61 0.51
N GLU A 245 1.65 -8.96 1.64
CA GLU A 245 2.54 -7.89 2.13
C GLU A 245 3.74 -8.46 2.86
N GLY A 246 4.94 -8.11 2.39
CA GLY A 246 6.15 -8.67 2.99
C GLY A 246 7.48 -8.24 2.38
N ARG A 247 7.58 -7.09 1.69
CA ARG A 247 8.84 -6.71 1.01
C ARG A 247 10.05 -6.60 1.95
N MET A 248 9.85 -6.32 3.24
CA MET A 248 10.93 -6.30 4.25
C MET A 248 11.11 -7.63 4.99
N ARG A 249 10.39 -8.69 4.60
CA ARG A 249 10.46 -10.01 5.23
C ARG A 249 11.59 -10.84 4.61
N ARG A 250 12.03 -11.86 5.34
CA ARG A 250 13.10 -12.76 4.89
C ARG A 250 12.58 -13.72 3.80
N PRO A 251 13.45 -14.26 2.91
CA PRO A 251 13.04 -15.17 1.85
C PRO A 251 12.21 -16.37 2.34
N GLU A 252 12.53 -16.91 3.51
CA GLU A 252 11.85 -18.08 4.11
C GLU A 252 10.38 -17.77 4.42
N TYR A 253 10.07 -16.53 4.83
CA TYR A 253 8.68 -16.08 4.98
C TYR A 253 7.95 -16.06 3.65
N VAL A 254 8.60 -15.54 2.59
CA VAL A 254 8.02 -15.46 1.25
C VAL A 254 7.75 -16.86 0.71
N ALA A 255 8.71 -17.78 0.84
CA ALA A 255 8.56 -19.17 0.44
C ALA A 255 7.40 -19.85 1.20
N SER A 256 7.38 -19.72 2.53
CA SER A 256 6.39 -20.43 3.34
C SER A 256 4.96 -19.91 3.13
N VAL A 257 4.76 -18.59 3.13
CA VAL A 257 3.45 -18.00 2.85
C VAL A 257 3.03 -18.29 1.40
N GLY A 258 3.96 -18.21 0.45
CA GLY A 258 3.73 -18.53 -0.95
C GLY A 258 3.19 -19.94 -1.14
N ARG A 259 3.87 -20.95 -0.59
CA ARG A 259 3.42 -22.36 -0.65
C ARG A 259 2.03 -22.55 -0.06
N VAL A 260 1.78 -21.98 1.11
CA VAL A 260 0.48 -22.10 1.80
C VAL A 260 -0.65 -21.56 0.93
N TYR A 261 -0.51 -20.34 0.39
CA TYR A 261 -1.55 -19.73 -0.43
C TYR A 261 -1.68 -20.43 -1.79
N ARG A 262 -0.57 -20.81 -2.44
CA ARG A 262 -0.61 -21.56 -3.70
C ARG A 262 -1.36 -22.87 -3.54
N HIS A 263 -1.01 -23.64 -2.51
CA HIS A 263 -1.68 -24.90 -2.19
C HIS A 263 -3.17 -24.71 -1.94
N ALA A 264 -3.56 -23.71 -1.16
CA ALA A 264 -4.97 -23.42 -0.89
C ALA A 264 -5.73 -23.01 -2.17
N ILE A 265 -5.12 -22.23 -3.07
CA ILE A 265 -5.73 -21.85 -4.36
C ILE A 265 -5.90 -23.10 -5.24
N ASP A 266 -4.87 -23.93 -5.37
CA ASP A 266 -4.90 -25.14 -6.22
C ASP A 266 -5.94 -26.15 -5.74
N HIS A 267 -6.03 -26.36 -4.43
CA HIS A 267 -7.00 -27.23 -3.79
C HIS A 267 -8.45 -26.77 -4.10
N LEU A 268 -8.72 -25.47 -3.96
CA LEU A 268 -10.02 -24.89 -4.31
C LEU A 268 -10.33 -25.01 -5.82
N LEU A 269 -9.35 -24.77 -6.69
CA LEU A 269 -9.51 -24.92 -8.14
C LEU A 269 -9.79 -26.38 -8.55
N ALA A 270 -9.26 -27.36 -7.81
CA ALA A 270 -9.55 -28.77 -7.99
C ALA A 270 -10.94 -29.19 -7.46
N GLY A 271 -11.74 -28.27 -6.93
CA GLY A 271 -13.08 -28.53 -6.41
C GLY A 271 -13.09 -29.11 -4.99
N GLN A 272 -11.97 -29.02 -4.27
CA GLN A 272 -11.85 -29.52 -2.90
C GLN A 272 -12.04 -28.37 -1.90
N ASP A 273 -12.93 -28.56 -0.92
CA ASP A 273 -13.19 -27.57 0.13
C ASP A 273 -12.19 -27.68 1.30
N GLY A 274 -11.82 -26.54 1.87
CA GLY A 274 -10.91 -26.46 3.02
C GLY A 274 -9.41 -26.50 2.65
N ILE A 275 -8.55 -26.51 3.67
CA ILE A 275 -7.10 -26.68 3.53
C ILE A 275 -6.80 -28.10 3.99
N SER A 276 -6.01 -28.86 3.21
CA SER A 276 -5.61 -30.21 3.61
C SER A 276 -4.83 -30.22 4.93
N VAL A 277 -4.79 -31.38 5.61
CA VAL A 277 -4.09 -31.54 6.90
C VAL A 277 -2.61 -31.16 6.81
N GLU A 278 -1.93 -31.53 5.72
CA GLU A 278 -0.53 -31.13 5.45
C GLU A 278 -0.37 -29.61 5.31
N GLY A 279 -1.35 -28.94 4.69
CA GLY A 279 -1.38 -27.49 4.59
C GLY A 279 -1.73 -26.81 5.92
N ALA A 280 -2.54 -27.45 6.77
CA ALA A 280 -2.93 -26.92 8.08
C ALA A 280 -1.74 -26.81 9.04
N ASP A 281 -0.81 -27.77 9.04
CA ASP A 281 0.41 -27.72 9.86
C ASP A 281 1.37 -26.59 9.42
N LEU A 282 1.52 -26.40 8.10
CA LEU A 282 2.24 -25.26 7.52
C LEU A 282 1.58 -23.92 7.89
N VAL A 283 0.24 -23.89 7.93
CA VAL A 283 -0.56 -22.73 8.37
C VAL A 283 -0.50 -22.52 9.88
N GLU A 284 -0.31 -23.53 10.71
CA GLU A 284 -0.19 -23.30 12.15
C GLU A 284 1.19 -22.71 12.50
N GLN A 285 2.24 -23.14 11.77
CA GLN A 285 3.64 -22.81 12.07
C GLN A 285 4.13 -21.49 11.47
N VAL A 286 3.64 -21.08 10.30
CA VAL A 286 3.94 -19.77 9.68
C VAL A 286 3.28 -18.61 10.44
N PHE A 287 2.18 -18.91 11.15
CA PHE A 287 1.24 -17.94 11.69
C PHE A 287 1.47 -17.70 13.19
N ASN A 288 2.67 -17.23 13.54
CA ASN A 288 3.11 -16.96 14.93
C ASN A 288 2.64 -15.60 15.51
N ARG A 289 1.61 -14.99 14.92
CA ARG A 289 1.02 -13.70 15.34
C ARG A 289 -0.47 -13.83 15.62
N ASP A 290 -1.01 -12.93 16.44
CA ASP A 290 -2.45 -12.74 16.49
C ASP A 290 -2.88 -12.21 15.11
N PHE A 291 -3.74 -12.94 14.40
CA PHE A 291 -4.29 -12.55 13.11
C PHE A 291 -5.66 -11.90 13.23
N THR A 292 -6.05 -11.27 12.12
CA THR A 292 -7.39 -10.74 11.89
C THR A 292 -7.73 -10.91 10.42
N SER A 293 -9.00 -11.11 10.09
CA SER A 293 -9.50 -10.95 8.71
C SER A 293 -9.69 -9.48 8.33
N GLY A 294 -9.25 -8.55 9.18
CA GLY A 294 -9.37 -7.12 8.95
C GLY A 294 -10.84 -6.70 9.00
N TYR A 295 -11.31 -6.07 7.92
CA TYR A 295 -12.68 -5.57 7.80
C TYR A 295 -13.58 -6.45 6.93
N LEU A 296 -13.11 -7.59 6.44
CA LEU A 296 -13.85 -8.42 5.47
C LEU A 296 -15.28 -8.76 5.89
N HIS A 297 -15.51 -8.96 7.20
CA HIS A 297 -16.82 -9.27 7.78
C HIS A 297 -17.44 -8.13 8.59
N GLY A 298 -16.99 -6.89 8.39
CA GLY A 298 -17.42 -5.71 9.15
C GLY A 298 -16.37 -5.21 10.12
N ASN A 299 -16.76 -4.35 11.07
CA ASN A 299 -15.81 -3.72 11.99
C ASN A 299 -15.39 -4.67 13.14
N PRO A 300 -14.13 -5.09 13.22
CA PRO A 300 -13.63 -5.99 14.28
C PRO A 300 -13.43 -5.32 15.65
N GLY A 301 -13.55 -3.99 15.75
CA GLY A 301 -13.36 -3.25 17.01
C GLY A 301 -11.98 -3.48 17.63
N LEU A 302 -11.95 -3.84 18.93
CA LEU A 302 -10.71 -4.16 19.66
C LEU A 302 -9.96 -5.37 19.07
N ASN A 303 -10.65 -6.29 18.38
CA ASN A 303 -10.01 -7.46 17.77
C ASN A 303 -9.12 -7.11 16.57
N LEU A 304 -9.19 -5.87 16.06
CA LEU A 304 -8.23 -5.40 15.05
C LEU A 304 -6.83 -5.25 15.62
N MET A 305 -6.72 -4.87 16.90
CA MET A 305 -5.46 -4.42 17.49
C MET A 305 -4.74 -5.54 18.21
N SER A 306 -3.42 -5.45 18.18
CA SER A 306 -2.54 -6.19 19.06
C SER A 306 -2.20 -5.32 20.28
N HIS A 307 -3.21 -5.02 21.11
CA HIS A 307 -3.11 -4.09 22.25
C HIS A 307 -1.99 -4.44 23.21
N GLN A 308 -1.72 -5.73 23.37
CA GLN A 308 -0.70 -6.21 24.29
C GLN A 308 0.71 -6.03 23.71
N LYS A 309 0.98 -6.43 22.45
CA LYS A 309 2.33 -6.35 21.83
C LYS A 309 2.33 -6.36 20.28
N PRO A 310 3.16 -5.56 19.61
CA PRO A 310 3.23 -5.50 18.14
C PRO A 310 4.15 -6.56 17.48
N ASN A 311 4.81 -7.45 18.24
CA ASN A 311 5.87 -8.35 17.77
C ASN A 311 5.45 -9.84 17.74
N ASN A 312 6.25 -10.68 17.06
CA ASN A 312 6.05 -12.14 16.94
C ASN A 312 5.87 -12.78 18.33
N ARG A 313 4.82 -13.59 18.52
CA ARG A 313 4.45 -14.21 19.81
C ARG A 313 5.10 -15.58 19.99
N GLY A 314 5.42 -16.25 18.89
CA GLY A 314 5.78 -17.67 18.88
C GLY A 314 4.59 -18.57 19.25
N VAL A 315 4.69 -19.86 18.92
CA VAL A 315 3.71 -20.87 19.34
C VAL A 315 3.97 -21.24 20.79
N LEU A 316 2.93 -21.48 21.60
CA LEU A 316 3.13 -22.02 22.96
C LEU A 316 3.84 -23.37 22.83
N LEU A 317 5.06 -23.43 23.33
CA LEU A 317 5.90 -24.63 23.33
C LEU A 317 5.63 -25.48 24.57
N GLY A 318 5.27 -24.82 25.67
CA GLY A 318 5.01 -25.48 26.95
C GLY A 318 5.27 -24.54 28.14
N ARG A 319 5.65 -25.11 29.27
CA ARG A 319 5.92 -24.37 30.52
C ARG A 319 7.19 -24.84 31.19
N VAL A 320 7.81 -23.91 31.94
CA VAL A 320 8.95 -24.25 32.79
C VAL A 320 8.47 -25.07 33.98
N SER A 321 8.92 -26.31 34.11
CA SER A 321 8.55 -27.21 35.21
C SER A 321 9.57 -27.20 36.36
N LYS A 322 10.86 -27.03 36.05
CA LYS A 322 11.95 -26.93 37.03
C LYS A 322 13.01 -25.91 36.58
N VAL A 323 13.71 -25.31 37.55
CA VAL A 323 14.83 -24.38 37.32
C VAL A 323 15.98 -24.76 38.24
N ASN A 324 17.10 -25.18 37.67
CA ASN A 324 18.32 -25.57 38.37
C ASN A 324 19.49 -24.71 37.91
N GLY A 325 19.70 -23.57 38.59
CA GLY A 325 20.73 -22.60 38.22
C GLY A 325 20.46 -21.97 36.85
N LYS A 326 21.28 -22.32 35.85
CA LYS A 326 21.12 -21.86 34.46
C LYS A 326 20.42 -22.88 33.55
N ILE A 327 20.03 -24.04 34.08
CA ILE A 327 19.31 -25.07 33.33
C ILE A 327 17.84 -24.98 33.70
N ILE A 328 16.98 -24.93 32.69
CA ILE A 328 15.53 -25.01 32.87
C ILE A 328 15.01 -26.32 32.28
N THR A 329 14.05 -26.93 32.95
CA THR A 329 13.29 -28.08 32.45
C THR A 329 11.94 -27.61 31.96
N LEU A 330 11.55 -28.04 30.77
CA LEU A 330 10.34 -27.66 30.08
C LEU A 330 9.41 -28.87 29.98
N ASP A 331 8.15 -28.69 30.36
CA ASP A 331 7.08 -29.62 30.00
C ASP A 331 6.57 -29.21 28.63
N LEU A 332 6.90 -30.02 27.62
CA LEU A 332 6.61 -29.71 26.22
C LEU A 332 5.17 -30.07 25.83
N GLU A 333 4.48 -29.14 25.20
CA GLU A 333 3.22 -29.37 24.47
C GLU A 333 3.46 -29.53 22.97
N ARG A 334 4.66 -29.15 22.48
CA ARG A 334 5.07 -29.19 21.08
C ARG A 334 6.52 -29.63 20.94
N GLU A 335 6.88 -30.09 19.73
CA GLU A 335 8.23 -30.51 19.38
C GLU A 335 9.25 -29.35 19.51
N LEU A 336 10.37 -29.62 20.17
CA LEU A 336 11.52 -28.73 20.33
C LEU A 336 12.77 -29.37 19.69
N ARG A 337 13.52 -28.61 18.90
CA ARG A 337 14.78 -29.03 18.28
C ARG A 337 15.93 -28.14 18.67
N LEU A 338 17.15 -28.67 18.54
CA LEU A 338 18.35 -27.84 18.49
C LEU A 338 18.25 -26.83 17.34
N GLY A 339 18.67 -25.60 17.58
CA GLY A 339 18.59 -24.48 16.64
C GLY A 339 17.27 -23.70 16.67
N ASP A 340 16.24 -24.21 17.35
CA ASP A 340 14.99 -23.46 17.51
C ASP A 340 15.18 -22.21 18.36
N GLY A 341 14.45 -21.14 18.04
CA GLY A 341 14.41 -19.95 18.88
C GLY A 341 13.25 -20.05 19.85
N ILE A 342 13.50 -19.78 21.14
CA ILE A 342 12.48 -19.76 22.17
C ILE A 342 12.49 -18.44 22.94
N GLU A 343 11.36 -18.11 23.54
CA GLU A 343 11.21 -16.94 24.41
C GLU A 343 10.37 -17.32 25.65
N VAL A 344 10.99 -17.20 26.83
CA VAL A 344 10.34 -17.44 28.13
C VAL A 344 9.74 -16.15 28.64
N TRP A 345 8.45 -16.22 28.99
CA TRP A 345 7.70 -15.07 29.49
C TRP A 345 7.70 -15.06 31.00
N VAL A 346 8.52 -14.18 31.57
CA VAL A 346 8.73 -14.06 33.02
C VAL A 346 7.83 -12.97 33.61
N LYS A 347 7.35 -13.17 34.84
CA LYS A 347 6.47 -12.18 35.52
C LYS A 347 7.17 -10.84 35.81
N VAL A 348 8.48 -10.85 36.05
CA VAL A 348 9.29 -9.67 36.41
C VAL A 348 10.54 -9.64 35.53
N GLY A 349 10.81 -8.53 34.85
CA GLY A 349 12.01 -8.38 34.00
C GLY A 349 11.79 -8.59 32.49
N GLY A 350 10.55 -8.82 32.04
CA GLY A 350 10.22 -8.85 30.61
C GLY A 350 10.22 -10.26 30.02
N ARG A 351 11.20 -10.56 29.18
CA ARG A 351 11.30 -11.83 28.45
C ARG A 351 12.75 -12.26 28.29
N VAL A 352 13.00 -13.55 28.33
CA VAL A 352 14.33 -14.14 28.15
C VAL A 352 14.26 -15.06 26.94
N GLY A 353 14.96 -14.70 25.86
CA GLY A 353 15.01 -15.50 24.65
C GLY A 353 16.38 -16.12 24.42
N CYS A 354 16.40 -17.29 23.79
CA CYS A 354 17.62 -17.89 23.27
C CYS A 354 17.34 -18.71 22.01
N THR A 355 18.41 -19.00 21.28
CA THR A 355 18.44 -20.15 20.38
C THR A 355 18.83 -21.37 21.21
N VAL A 356 18.11 -22.47 21.04
CA VAL A 356 18.38 -23.74 21.72
C VAL A 356 19.68 -24.33 21.20
N SER A 357 20.77 -24.09 21.92
CA SER A 357 22.12 -24.59 21.59
C SER A 357 22.41 -25.97 22.17
N ASP A 358 21.66 -26.37 23.18
CA ASP A 358 21.76 -27.63 23.90
C ASP A 358 20.36 -28.10 24.27
N LEU A 359 20.13 -29.40 24.14
CA LEU A 359 18.84 -30.02 24.41
C LEU A 359 19.09 -31.41 25.00
N ARG A 360 18.47 -31.69 26.15
CA ARG A 360 18.54 -33.00 26.80
C ARG A 360 17.15 -33.49 27.15
N VAL A 361 16.94 -34.79 26.97
CA VAL A 361 15.76 -35.51 27.48
C VAL A 361 16.29 -36.69 28.28
N ASN A 362 15.75 -36.93 29.47
CA ASN A 362 16.22 -37.98 30.39
C ASN A 362 17.75 -37.92 30.65
N ARG A 363 18.31 -36.71 30.80
CA ARG A 363 19.74 -36.43 31.00
C ARG A 363 20.68 -36.88 29.87
N LYS A 364 20.16 -37.25 28.70
CA LYS A 364 20.96 -37.55 27.49
C LYS A 364 20.82 -36.40 26.49
N ASN A 365 21.94 -36.01 25.87
CA ASN A 365 21.91 -35.03 24.78
C ASN A 365 21.09 -35.60 23.61
N THR A 366 20.20 -34.77 23.06
CA THR A 366 19.36 -35.09 21.91
C THR A 366 19.29 -33.90 20.97
N THR A 367 18.89 -34.13 19.72
CA THR A 367 18.63 -33.09 18.73
C THR A 367 17.15 -32.69 18.68
N VAL A 368 16.26 -33.53 19.21
CA VAL A 368 14.80 -33.34 19.21
C VAL A 368 14.21 -33.81 20.54
N ALA A 369 13.20 -33.10 21.02
CA ALA A 369 12.34 -33.44 22.15
C ALA A 369 10.87 -33.28 21.74
N TYR A 370 10.02 -34.21 22.17
CA TYR A 370 8.63 -34.35 21.72
C TYR A 370 7.62 -33.90 22.78
N PRO A 371 6.36 -33.65 22.39
CA PRO A 371 5.28 -33.36 23.34
C PRO A 371 5.19 -34.44 24.43
N GLY A 372 5.03 -34.00 25.68
CA GLY A 372 4.96 -34.89 26.85
C GLY A 372 6.33 -35.26 27.46
N GLU A 373 7.45 -34.91 26.83
CA GLU A 373 8.80 -35.11 27.38
C GLU A 373 9.24 -33.93 28.26
N GLU A 374 10.03 -34.21 29.31
CA GLU A 374 10.75 -33.19 30.09
C GLU A 374 12.07 -32.85 29.34
N ALA A 375 12.11 -31.68 28.70
CA ALA A 375 13.29 -31.20 27.98
C ALA A 375 14.12 -30.23 28.85
N GLU A 376 15.40 -30.50 29.02
CA GLU A 376 16.35 -29.61 29.70
C GLU A 376 17.16 -28.81 28.70
N ILE A 377 17.26 -27.49 28.93
CA ILE A 377 18.07 -26.57 28.13
C ILE A 377 18.80 -25.58 29.03
N HIS A 378 19.95 -25.08 28.58
CA HIS A 378 20.67 -24.00 29.26
C HIS A 378 20.12 -22.63 28.84
N LEU A 379 19.51 -21.92 29.78
CA LEU A 379 19.00 -20.56 29.58
C LEU A 379 19.29 -19.69 30.83
N PRO A 380 20.34 -18.85 30.80
CA PRO A 380 20.61 -17.94 31.91
C PRO A 380 19.59 -16.81 31.93
N GLY A 381 18.90 -16.62 33.05
CA GLY A 381 17.93 -15.54 33.23
C GLY A 381 17.15 -15.67 34.54
N ARG A 382 16.38 -14.63 34.89
CA ARG A 382 15.45 -14.66 36.04
C ARG A 382 14.17 -15.40 35.66
N ILE A 383 14.25 -16.72 35.53
CA ILE A 383 13.16 -17.61 35.11
C ILE A 383 12.61 -18.35 36.33
N HIS A 384 11.29 -18.52 36.38
CA HIS A 384 10.60 -19.18 37.48
C HIS A 384 9.74 -20.35 36.98
N LYS A 385 9.49 -21.31 37.86
CA LYS A 385 8.56 -22.40 37.60
C LYS A 385 7.18 -21.84 37.22
N GLY A 386 6.59 -22.42 36.17
CA GLY A 386 5.28 -22.04 35.63
C GLY A 386 5.31 -20.94 34.57
N ASP A 387 6.47 -20.31 34.32
CA ASP A 387 6.64 -19.36 33.23
C ASP A 387 6.35 -20.05 31.88
N ARG A 388 5.67 -19.33 30.99
CA ARG A 388 5.28 -19.86 29.68
C ARG A 388 6.44 -19.74 28.71
N VAL A 389 6.66 -20.78 27.91
CA VAL A 389 7.70 -20.83 26.89
C VAL A 389 7.07 -20.85 25.51
N PHE A 390 7.56 -19.99 24.63
CA PHE A 390 7.06 -19.89 23.26
C PHE A 390 8.19 -20.18 22.28
N LYS A 391 7.89 -20.95 21.24
CA LYS A 391 8.77 -21.20 20.09
C LYS A 391 8.63 -20.05 19.10
N THR A 392 9.65 -19.22 18.98
CA THR A 392 9.65 -18.00 18.15
C THR A 392 10.33 -18.17 16.79
N TYR A 393 11.10 -19.25 16.62
CA TYR A 393 11.76 -19.65 15.37
C TYR A 393 11.80 -21.18 15.30
N ASP A 394 11.42 -21.75 14.17
CA ASP A 394 11.48 -23.18 13.89
C ASP A 394 12.59 -23.45 12.87
N ALA A 395 13.66 -24.13 13.30
CA ALA A 395 14.84 -24.33 12.48
C ALA A 395 14.58 -25.25 11.29
N ARG A 396 13.81 -26.34 11.49
CA ARG A 396 13.49 -27.29 10.42
C ARG A 396 12.69 -26.61 9.31
N MET A 397 11.63 -25.88 9.70
CA MET A 397 10.77 -25.20 8.74
C MET A 397 11.54 -24.15 7.93
N MET A 398 12.50 -23.47 8.56
CA MET A 398 13.33 -22.46 7.88
C MET A 398 14.32 -23.11 6.92
N GLU A 399 14.90 -24.25 7.28
CA GLU A 399 15.76 -25.04 6.38
C GLU A 399 14.98 -25.61 5.19
N GLU A 400 13.77 -26.13 5.41
CA GLU A 400 12.86 -26.59 4.36
C GLU A 400 12.46 -25.42 3.44
N ALA A 401 12.16 -24.25 4.01
CA ALA A 401 11.89 -23.04 3.25
C ALA A 401 13.11 -22.59 2.43
N SER A 402 14.32 -22.60 2.99
CA SER A 402 15.55 -22.23 2.27
C SER A 402 15.85 -23.17 1.12
N SER A 403 15.82 -24.47 1.40
CA SER A 403 16.09 -25.55 0.44
C SER A 403 15.17 -25.47 -0.78
N SER A 404 13.93 -25.01 -0.59
CA SER A 404 12.93 -24.88 -1.66
C SER A 404 13.28 -23.88 -2.75
N TYR A 405 14.24 -22.99 -2.55
CA TYR A 405 14.69 -22.04 -3.57
C TYR A 405 16.21 -22.06 -3.81
N GLU A 406 17.00 -22.65 -2.92
CA GLU A 406 18.44 -22.84 -3.11
C GLU A 406 18.75 -24.05 -4.00
N ASN A 407 18.01 -25.15 -3.83
CA ASN A 407 18.26 -26.40 -4.54
C ASN A 407 17.41 -26.57 -5.80
N VAL A 408 16.88 -25.47 -6.35
CA VAL A 408 16.04 -25.47 -7.54
C VAL A 408 16.93 -25.40 -8.78
N SER A 409 16.71 -26.34 -9.72
CA SER A 409 17.24 -26.18 -11.07
C SER A 409 16.51 -25.01 -11.72
N TRP A 410 17.27 -23.98 -12.12
CA TRP A 410 16.75 -22.78 -12.76
C TRP A 410 16.45 -22.96 -14.25
N ASP A 411 16.97 -24.04 -14.85
CA ASP A 411 16.73 -24.41 -16.23
C ASP A 411 15.30 -24.94 -16.45
N LEU A 412 14.75 -24.68 -17.62
CA LEU A 412 13.38 -25.04 -18.00
C LEU A 412 13.33 -26.42 -18.64
N LYS A 413 12.37 -27.25 -18.24
CA LYS A 413 12.15 -28.54 -18.90
C LYS A 413 11.57 -28.32 -20.29
N VAL A 414 12.15 -28.98 -21.29
CA VAL A 414 11.67 -28.98 -22.66
C VAL A 414 11.37 -30.39 -23.12
N ASP A 415 10.12 -30.63 -23.45
CA ASP A 415 9.66 -31.88 -24.03
C ASP A 415 9.84 -31.81 -25.55
N PHE A 416 10.45 -32.84 -26.13
CA PHE A 416 10.72 -32.94 -27.56
C PHE A 416 9.81 -33.97 -28.22
N THR A 417 9.30 -33.63 -29.41
CA THR A 417 8.66 -34.59 -30.32
C THR A 417 9.43 -34.64 -31.62
N VAL A 418 9.93 -35.82 -31.98
CA VAL A 418 10.72 -36.09 -33.19
C VAL A 418 9.89 -36.94 -34.13
N LYS A 419 9.75 -36.52 -35.38
CA LYS A 419 9.18 -37.31 -36.47
C LYS A 419 10.24 -37.49 -37.56
N ALA A 420 10.66 -38.73 -37.76
CA ALA A 420 11.63 -39.11 -38.78
C ALA A 420 11.11 -40.31 -39.57
N LEU A 421 10.47 -40.03 -40.71
CA LEU A 421 9.85 -41.02 -41.59
C LEU A 421 10.64 -41.08 -42.90
N LEU A 422 10.89 -42.28 -43.41
CA LEU A 422 11.73 -42.53 -44.58
C LEU A 422 11.20 -41.76 -45.80
N GLY A 423 12.09 -41.04 -46.49
CA GLY A 423 11.74 -40.22 -47.65
C GLY A 423 11.02 -38.90 -47.32
N GLN A 424 10.77 -38.59 -46.05
CA GLN A 424 10.22 -37.31 -45.60
C GLN A 424 11.29 -36.42 -44.94
N ALA A 425 11.01 -35.13 -44.84
CA ALA A 425 11.89 -34.21 -44.10
C ALA A 425 11.84 -34.48 -42.59
N LEU A 426 12.98 -34.39 -41.91
CA LEU A 426 13.04 -34.51 -40.45
C LEU A 426 12.30 -33.35 -39.78
N GLU A 427 11.34 -33.66 -38.93
CA GLU A 427 10.59 -32.68 -38.15
C GLU A 427 10.86 -32.86 -36.66
N ILE A 428 11.27 -31.80 -35.99
CA ILE A 428 11.42 -31.78 -34.53
C ILE A 428 10.65 -30.59 -33.97
N SER A 429 9.86 -30.85 -32.94
CA SER A 429 9.17 -29.82 -32.16
C SER A 429 9.55 -29.91 -30.69
N ALA A 430 9.50 -28.77 -30.02
CA ALA A 430 9.86 -28.62 -28.62
C ALA A 430 8.77 -27.82 -27.91
N THR A 431 8.33 -28.27 -26.74
CA THR A 431 7.42 -27.52 -25.86
C THR A 431 8.06 -27.40 -24.49
N ASP A 432 8.24 -26.19 -23.99
CA ASP A 432 8.78 -26.00 -22.66
C ASP A 432 7.72 -26.08 -21.54
N SER A 433 8.17 -26.09 -20.29
CA SER A 433 7.31 -26.18 -19.11
C SER A 433 6.36 -24.98 -18.92
N CYS A 434 6.54 -23.90 -19.67
CA CYS A 434 5.65 -22.74 -19.68
C CYS A 434 4.67 -22.77 -20.88
N GLY A 435 4.71 -23.81 -21.71
CA GLY A 435 3.84 -24.00 -22.86
C GLY A 435 4.26 -23.28 -24.15
N ILE A 436 5.47 -22.71 -24.20
CA ILE A 436 6.02 -22.11 -25.44
C ILE A 436 6.45 -23.24 -26.38
N LYS A 437 6.14 -23.09 -27.68
CA LYS A 437 6.30 -24.16 -28.67
C LYS A 437 7.15 -23.72 -29.84
N ALA A 438 8.23 -24.45 -30.11
CA ALA A 438 9.02 -24.28 -31.33
C ALA A 438 8.88 -25.50 -32.23
N LYS A 439 9.00 -25.29 -33.54
CA LYS A 439 8.96 -26.36 -34.54
C LYS A 439 9.94 -26.04 -35.65
N VAL A 440 10.82 -27.00 -35.94
CA VAL A 440 11.80 -26.90 -37.02
C VAL A 440 11.64 -28.10 -37.95
N VAL A 441 11.53 -27.81 -39.24
CA VAL A 441 11.64 -28.80 -40.31
C VAL A 441 13.06 -28.68 -40.86
N ALA A 442 13.88 -29.70 -40.63
CA ALA A 442 15.28 -29.67 -41.04
C ALA A 442 15.39 -29.78 -42.56
N ASN A 443 16.42 -29.15 -43.14
CA ASN A 443 16.80 -29.36 -44.53
C ASN A 443 17.55 -30.69 -44.72
N TYR A 444 16.88 -31.79 -44.35
CA TYR A 444 17.38 -33.16 -44.40
C TYR A 444 16.21 -34.11 -44.63
N ILE A 445 16.30 -34.90 -45.71
CA ILE A 445 15.37 -35.99 -45.97
C ILE A 445 15.89 -37.24 -45.27
N VAL A 446 15.02 -37.93 -44.55
CA VAL A 446 15.38 -39.13 -43.80
C VAL A 446 15.66 -40.28 -44.77
N GLU A 447 16.86 -40.84 -44.67
CA GLU A 447 17.35 -41.91 -45.53
C GLU A 447 17.44 -43.24 -44.76
N ALA A 448 17.49 -44.35 -45.52
CA ALA A 448 17.81 -45.66 -44.97
C ALA A 448 19.27 -45.72 -44.51
N ALA A 449 19.52 -46.35 -43.37
CA ALA A 449 20.84 -46.53 -42.81
C ALA A 449 21.65 -47.56 -43.62
N ALA A 450 22.81 -47.14 -44.12
CA ALA A 450 23.72 -48.02 -44.87
C ALA A 450 24.53 -48.99 -43.98
N LYS A 451 24.63 -48.74 -42.66
CA LYS A 451 25.40 -49.59 -41.71
C LYS A 451 24.76 -49.68 -40.32
N THR A 452 24.65 -48.55 -39.62
CA THR A 452 24.10 -48.48 -38.26
C THR A 452 22.88 -47.58 -38.26
N ALA A 453 21.71 -48.13 -37.92
CA ALA A 453 20.49 -47.37 -37.76
C ALA A 453 20.59 -46.42 -36.55
N THR A 454 19.94 -45.27 -36.63
CA THR A 454 19.80 -44.35 -35.50
C THR A 454 18.84 -44.94 -34.48
N ASP A 455 19.30 -45.09 -33.24
CA ASP A 455 18.45 -45.46 -32.12
C ASP A 455 17.93 -44.22 -31.38
N GLU A 456 16.87 -44.41 -30.59
CA GLU A 456 16.30 -43.33 -29.78
C GLU A 456 17.31 -42.79 -28.74
N SER A 457 18.27 -43.63 -28.31
CA SER A 457 19.31 -43.25 -27.36
C SER A 457 20.25 -42.16 -27.91
N MET A 458 20.61 -42.25 -29.20
CA MET A 458 21.39 -41.25 -29.91
C MET A 458 20.62 -39.94 -30.03
N ILE A 459 19.34 -40.00 -30.39
CA ILE A 459 18.47 -38.81 -30.49
C ILE A 459 18.41 -38.10 -29.13
N LYS A 460 18.13 -38.85 -28.07
CA LYS A 460 18.10 -38.35 -26.69
C LYS A 460 19.44 -37.70 -26.30
N LYS A 461 20.56 -38.35 -26.63
CA LYS A 461 21.90 -37.84 -26.33
C LYS A 461 22.24 -36.56 -27.08
N GLN A 462 21.79 -36.38 -28.32
CA GLN A 462 22.09 -35.17 -29.10
C GLN A 462 21.16 -34.01 -28.73
N LEU A 463 19.85 -34.26 -28.64
CA LEU A 463 18.88 -33.23 -28.26
C LEU A 463 19.05 -32.78 -26.81
N GLY A 464 19.49 -33.68 -25.91
CA GLY A 464 19.74 -33.36 -24.50
C GLY A 464 20.96 -32.49 -24.21
N ARG A 465 21.76 -32.11 -25.22
CA ARG A 465 22.94 -31.23 -25.07
C ARG A 465 22.53 -29.76 -24.96
N LEU A 466 21.81 -29.42 -23.89
CA LEU A 466 21.23 -28.09 -23.66
C LEU A 466 22.03 -27.24 -22.67
N GLY A 467 23.25 -27.64 -22.30
CA GLY A 467 24.10 -26.89 -21.37
C GLY A 467 24.29 -25.43 -21.80
N GLY A 468 24.08 -24.49 -20.87
CA GLY A 468 24.21 -23.06 -21.10
C GLY A 468 23.04 -22.40 -21.84
N SER A 469 22.04 -23.18 -22.30
CA SER A 469 20.85 -22.64 -22.98
C SER A 469 19.72 -22.21 -22.04
N GLY A 470 19.82 -22.53 -20.73
CA GLY A 470 18.72 -22.31 -19.79
C GLY A 470 17.60 -23.36 -19.87
N TYR A 471 17.82 -24.46 -20.61
CA TYR A 471 16.89 -25.56 -20.77
C TYR A 471 17.51 -26.89 -20.32
N VAL A 472 16.67 -27.78 -19.79
CA VAL A 472 16.99 -29.20 -19.58
C VAL A 472 16.02 -30.05 -20.37
N MET A 473 16.47 -31.25 -20.76
CA MET A 473 15.61 -32.18 -21.46
C MET A 473 14.54 -32.75 -20.52
N GLY A 474 13.28 -32.61 -20.91
CA GLY A 474 12.13 -33.27 -20.31
C GLY A 474 11.88 -34.63 -20.96
N LYS A 475 10.66 -34.85 -21.43
CA LYS A 475 10.24 -36.06 -22.14
C LYS A 475 10.69 -36.01 -23.61
N LEU A 476 10.98 -37.18 -24.17
CA LEU A 476 11.16 -37.36 -25.61
C LEU A 476 10.05 -38.27 -26.11
N HIS A 477 9.40 -37.86 -27.18
CA HIS A 477 8.51 -38.70 -27.95
C HIS A 477 9.06 -38.80 -29.37
N ALA A 478 9.39 -40.01 -29.81
CA ALA A 478 9.96 -40.25 -31.13
C ALA A 478 9.02 -41.13 -31.96
N VAL A 479 8.73 -40.70 -33.19
CA VAL A 479 8.03 -41.47 -34.22
C VAL A 479 9.03 -41.70 -35.34
N LEU A 480 9.55 -42.92 -35.45
CA LEU A 480 10.68 -43.29 -36.30
C LEU A 480 10.30 -44.49 -37.17
N ASP A 481 10.69 -44.48 -38.44
CA ASP A 481 10.69 -45.68 -39.27
C ASP A 481 11.91 -46.57 -38.96
N ASP A 482 11.76 -47.89 -39.18
CA ASP A 482 12.85 -48.84 -38.95
C ASP A 482 14.01 -48.61 -39.93
N GLY A 483 15.24 -48.70 -39.40
CA GLY A 483 16.45 -48.66 -40.22
C GLY A 483 16.80 -47.29 -40.80
N ILE A 484 16.37 -46.19 -40.20
CA ILE A 484 16.72 -44.82 -40.64
C ILE A 484 18.11 -44.36 -40.16
N ILE A 485 18.69 -43.36 -40.84
CA ILE A 485 19.89 -42.64 -40.36
C ILE A 485 19.60 -41.15 -40.14
N LEU A 486 19.97 -40.64 -38.96
CA LEU A 486 19.94 -39.23 -38.61
C LEU A 486 21.35 -38.75 -38.24
N PRO A 487 22.01 -37.92 -39.07
CA PRO A 487 23.34 -37.40 -38.75
C PRO A 487 23.32 -36.55 -37.48
N ALA A 488 24.33 -36.74 -36.62
CA ALA A 488 24.46 -35.94 -35.40
C ALA A 488 24.59 -34.43 -35.68
N SER A 489 25.16 -34.05 -36.83
CA SER A 489 25.25 -32.65 -37.27
C SER A 489 23.86 -32.03 -37.47
N ILE A 490 22.94 -32.76 -38.12
CA ILE A 490 21.57 -32.32 -38.38
C ILE A 490 20.81 -32.19 -37.05
N LEU A 491 20.86 -33.21 -36.18
CA LEU A 491 20.23 -33.14 -34.85
C LEU A 491 20.75 -31.95 -34.02
N ASN A 492 22.06 -31.68 -34.07
CA ASN A 492 22.67 -30.57 -33.35
C ASN A 492 22.32 -29.20 -33.94
N GLN A 493 22.11 -29.11 -35.25
CA GLN A 493 21.66 -27.88 -35.92
C GLN A 493 20.19 -27.62 -35.59
N THR A 494 19.31 -28.61 -35.81
CA THR A 494 17.87 -28.50 -35.52
C THR A 494 17.62 -28.19 -34.05
N ARG A 495 18.40 -28.76 -33.12
CA ARG A 495 18.35 -28.40 -31.69
C ARG A 495 18.66 -26.91 -31.45
N ARG A 496 19.70 -26.36 -32.08
CA ARG A 496 20.07 -24.95 -31.92
C ARG A 496 18.97 -24.03 -32.46
N GLU A 497 18.44 -24.35 -33.65
CA GLU A 497 17.33 -23.61 -34.26
C GLU A 497 16.06 -23.67 -33.40
N LEU A 498 15.76 -24.81 -32.78
CA LEU A 498 14.65 -24.94 -31.84
C LEU A 498 14.83 -24.06 -30.60
N VAL A 499 16.03 -24.07 -30.00
CA VAL A 499 16.34 -23.23 -28.83
C VAL A 499 16.23 -21.75 -29.20
N GLU A 500 16.77 -21.33 -30.34
CA GLU A 500 16.66 -19.94 -30.82
C GLU A 500 15.20 -19.54 -31.07
N GLN A 501 14.36 -20.43 -31.60
CA GLN A 501 12.93 -20.17 -31.76
C GLN A 501 12.19 -20.07 -30.43
N LEU A 502 12.50 -20.93 -29.45
CA LEU A 502 11.93 -20.86 -28.11
C LEU A 502 12.29 -19.53 -27.44
N ASP A 503 13.57 -19.15 -27.49
CA ASP A 503 14.06 -17.88 -26.95
C ASP A 503 13.39 -16.68 -27.63
N ARG A 504 13.29 -16.69 -28.96
CA ARG A 504 12.62 -15.63 -29.72
C ARG A 504 11.13 -15.52 -29.36
N GLN A 505 10.41 -16.62 -29.21
CA GLN A 505 9.00 -16.58 -28.80
C GLN A 505 8.83 -16.07 -27.37
N ARG A 506 9.78 -16.38 -26.48
CA ARG A 506 9.81 -15.84 -25.12
C ARG A 506 10.07 -14.34 -25.10
N GLU A 507 10.98 -13.85 -25.93
CA GLU A 507 11.23 -12.42 -26.13
C GLU A 507 10.03 -11.69 -26.74
N GLN A 508 9.32 -12.31 -27.68
CA GLN A 508 8.14 -11.74 -28.34
C GLN A 508 6.91 -11.61 -27.43
N ARG A 509 6.91 -12.26 -26.26
CA ARG A 509 5.81 -12.15 -25.28
C ARG A 509 5.64 -10.72 -24.76
N HIS A 510 6.69 -9.90 -24.85
CA HIS A 510 6.68 -8.51 -24.41
C HIS A 510 6.98 -7.59 -25.62
N PRO A 511 5.99 -6.87 -26.15
CA PRO A 511 6.22 -5.97 -27.27
C PRO A 511 7.09 -4.79 -26.83
N VAL A 512 8.38 -4.82 -27.20
CA VAL A 512 9.24 -3.65 -27.09
C VAL A 512 8.87 -2.70 -28.22
N VAL A 513 8.26 -1.55 -27.89
CA VAL A 513 8.06 -0.48 -28.88
C VAL A 513 9.41 0.17 -29.16
N LYS A 514 10.05 -0.26 -30.25
CA LYS A 514 11.27 0.36 -30.77
C LYS A 514 10.90 1.65 -31.52
N ASN A 515 11.78 2.67 -31.45
CA ASN A 515 11.69 3.94 -32.18
C ASN A 515 10.62 4.97 -31.73
N TYR A 516 10.24 4.99 -30.44
CA TYR A 516 9.49 6.12 -29.89
C TYR A 516 10.43 7.30 -29.53
N PRO A 517 10.16 8.56 -29.94
CA PRO A 517 11.01 9.73 -29.65
C PRO A 517 10.90 10.20 -28.19
N PHE A 518 11.14 9.29 -27.25
CA PHE A 518 10.90 9.50 -25.81
C PHE A 518 11.56 10.76 -25.25
N VAL A 519 12.83 11.01 -25.61
CA VAL A 519 13.58 12.16 -25.10
C VAL A 519 12.92 13.47 -25.49
N THR A 520 12.51 13.60 -26.75
CA THR A 520 11.82 14.81 -27.26
C THR A 520 10.47 14.98 -26.56
N SER A 521 9.62 13.95 -26.57
CA SER A 521 8.29 14.01 -25.94
C SER A 521 8.37 14.26 -24.43
N LYS A 522 9.36 13.68 -23.74
CA LYS A 522 9.64 13.96 -22.32
C LYS A 522 9.98 15.43 -22.11
N ASN A 523 10.88 15.99 -22.90
CA ASN A 523 11.28 17.40 -22.76
C ASN A 523 10.12 18.35 -23.01
N GLU A 524 9.28 18.07 -24.01
CA GLU A 524 8.04 18.80 -24.28
C GLU A 524 7.07 18.72 -23.10
N PHE A 525 6.81 17.52 -22.58
CA PHE A 525 5.93 17.30 -21.42
C PHE A 525 6.39 18.10 -20.19
N LEU A 526 7.69 18.08 -19.90
CA LEU A 526 8.29 18.83 -18.80
C LEU A 526 8.19 20.35 -19.00
N ALA A 527 8.24 20.83 -20.25
CA ALA A 527 8.22 22.25 -20.60
C ALA A 527 6.82 22.88 -20.54
N LEU A 528 5.76 22.12 -20.87
CA LEU A 528 4.36 22.58 -20.91
C LEU A 528 3.83 23.16 -19.58
N THR A 529 4.56 22.96 -18.48
CA THR A 529 4.15 23.37 -17.13
C THR A 529 4.65 24.76 -16.70
N LYS A 530 5.29 25.53 -17.60
CA LYS A 530 5.98 26.80 -17.29
C LYS A 530 5.14 28.08 -17.42
N GLU A 531 3.82 27.99 -17.52
CA GLU A 531 2.98 29.19 -17.62
C GLU A 531 2.98 30.01 -16.33
N LYS A 532 3.19 31.33 -16.47
CA LYS A 532 3.18 32.28 -15.35
C LYS A 532 1.77 32.77 -15.11
N MET A 533 1.25 32.54 -13.90
CA MET A 533 0.00 33.15 -13.44
C MET A 533 0.17 34.63 -13.12
N LYS A 534 -0.88 35.42 -13.34
CA LYS A 534 -0.94 36.82 -12.87
C LYS A 534 -0.93 36.83 -11.34
N HIS A 535 -0.21 37.81 -10.78
CA HIS A 535 -0.15 38.00 -9.34
C HIS A 535 -1.48 38.56 -8.85
N ASN A 536 -2.21 37.78 -8.06
CA ASN A 536 -3.46 38.19 -7.42
C ASN A 536 -3.25 38.21 -5.90
N VAL A 537 -3.99 39.07 -5.20
CA VAL A 537 -4.05 39.04 -3.74
C VAL A 537 -4.66 37.70 -3.31
N PRO A 538 -3.97 36.89 -2.48
CA PRO A 538 -4.47 35.58 -2.06
C PRO A 538 -5.74 35.72 -1.22
N LYS A 539 -6.80 34.98 -1.55
CA LYS A 539 -8.06 34.96 -0.79
C LYS A 539 -7.88 34.21 0.52
N ILE A 540 -8.56 34.66 1.58
CA ILE A 540 -8.62 33.93 2.85
C ILE A 540 -9.79 32.94 2.81
N ALA A 541 -9.46 31.64 2.80
CA ALA A 541 -10.43 30.56 2.94
C ALA A 541 -10.46 30.02 4.38
N VAL A 542 -11.64 29.66 4.87
CA VAL A 542 -11.81 29.14 6.24
C VAL A 542 -12.65 27.87 6.21
N LYS A 543 -12.14 26.77 6.78
CA LYS A 543 -12.90 25.54 6.99
C LYS A 543 -13.63 25.59 8.33
N VAL A 544 -14.94 25.32 8.33
CA VAL A 544 -15.83 25.46 9.50
C VAL A 544 -16.77 24.26 9.60
N ARG A 545 -17.29 23.94 10.78
CA ARG A 545 -18.13 22.74 11.01
C ARG A 545 -19.62 23.00 11.21
N ASP A 546 -20.02 24.24 11.48
CA ASP A 546 -21.41 24.59 11.77
C ASP A 546 -21.77 25.99 11.26
N ILE A 547 -23.07 26.30 11.22
CA ILE A 547 -23.58 27.58 10.69
C ILE A 547 -23.14 28.80 11.51
N HIS A 548 -22.91 28.63 12.82
CA HIS A 548 -22.45 29.75 13.65
C HIS A 548 -21.02 30.14 13.28
N GLN A 549 -20.17 29.16 13.01
CA GLN A 549 -18.84 29.40 12.46
C GLN A 549 -18.87 29.92 11.03
N VAL A 550 -19.83 29.51 10.18
CA VAL A 550 -20.03 30.11 8.84
C VAL A 550 -20.26 31.62 8.99
N ARG A 551 -21.25 32.03 9.78
CA ARG A 551 -21.53 33.45 10.05
C ARG A 551 -20.33 34.16 10.65
N ALA A 552 -19.65 33.53 11.60
CA ALA A 552 -18.46 34.11 12.22
C ALA A 552 -17.33 34.36 11.22
N ALA A 553 -17.11 33.43 10.29
CA ALA A 553 -16.13 33.59 9.24
C ALA A 553 -16.52 34.71 8.25
N MET A 554 -17.81 34.81 7.89
CA MET A 554 -18.35 35.90 7.07
C MET A 554 -18.15 37.26 7.73
N ASP A 555 -18.58 37.42 8.98
CA ASP A 555 -18.47 38.67 9.75
C ASP A 555 -17.01 39.15 9.87
N SER A 556 -16.07 38.21 9.97
CA SER A 556 -14.64 38.50 10.04
C SER A 556 -13.98 38.69 8.67
N GLY A 557 -14.73 38.55 7.57
CA GLY A 557 -14.29 38.80 6.20
C GLY A 557 -13.50 37.67 5.54
N ALA A 558 -13.83 36.42 5.84
CA ALA A 558 -13.43 35.30 4.99
C ALA A 558 -14.05 35.45 3.58
N GLU A 559 -13.27 35.18 2.55
CA GLU A 559 -13.71 35.30 1.15
C GLU A 559 -14.17 33.98 0.56
N LEU A 560 -13.83 32.87 1.23
CA LEU A 560 -14.21 31.51 0.88
C LEU A 560 -14.45 30.72 2.17
N ILE A 561 -15.49 29.91 2.21
CA ILE A 561 -15.84 29.11 3.39
C ILE A 561 -16.09 27.66 2.98
N TYR A 562 -15.29 26.76 3.54
CA TYR A 562 -15.49 25.32 3.39
C TYR A 562 -16.35 24.80 4.54
N PHE A 563 -17.62 24.50 4.26
CA PHE A 563 -18.57 24.00 5.25
C PHE A 563 -18.44 22.48 5.39
N ALA A 564 -17.92 22.02 6.53
CA ALA A 564 -17.60 20.63 6.85
C ALA A 564 -18.51 20.10 7.99
N PRO A 565 -19.83 19.95 7.77
CA PRO A 565 -20.78 19.55 8.83
C PRO A 565 -20.54 18.13 9.37
N HIS A 566 -19.70 17.34 8.71
CA HIS A 566 -19.30 16.02 9.21
C HIS A 566 -18.47 16.05 10.50
N PHE A 567 -17.95 17.21 10.90
CA PHE A 567 -17.35 17.45 12.22
C PHE A 567 -18.31 18.15 13.21
N GLY A 568 -19.56 18.40 12.81
CA GLY A 568 -20.58 19.03 13.64
C GLY A 568 -21.01 18.15 14.82
N LEU A 569 -21.52 18.81 15.87
CA LEU A 569 -22.03 18.15 17.08
C LEU A 569 -23.32 17.34 16.80
N GLU A 570 -24.19 17.89 15.96
CA GLU A 570 -25.53 17.38 15.71
C GLU A 570 -25.88 17.47 14.22
N SER A 571 -26.95 16.77 13.83
CA SER A 571 -27.50 16.93 12.48
C SER A 571 -28.13 18.32 12.35
N MET A 572 -27.89 18.97 11.22
CA MET A 572 -28.46 20.28 10.91
C MET A 572 -29.99 20.21 10.80
N SER A 573 -30.68 21.13 11.45
CA SER A 573 -32.13 21.30 11.31
C SER A 573 -32.50 21.94 9.96
N ASP A 574 -33.74 21.72 9.51
CA ASP A 574 -34.26 22.33 8.28
C ASP A 574 -34.15 23.87 8.29
N HIS A 575 -34.31 24.50 9.47
CA HIS A 575 -34.14 25.93 9.61
C HIS A 575 -32.70 26.36 9.32
N GLN A 576 -31.71 25.63 9.83
CA GLN A 576 -30.29 25.95 9.57
C GLN A 576 -29.92 25.69 8.09
N TRP A 577 -30.50 24.66 7.46
CA TRP A 577 -30.33 24.44 6.02
C TRP A 577 -30.93 25.56 5.17
N LYS A 578 -32.12 26.07 5.52
CA LYS A 578 -32.72 27.26 4.86
C LYS A 578 -31.83 28.49 5.00
N GLN A 579 -31.28 28.74 6.19
CA GLN A 579 -30.35 29.85 6.40
C GLN A 579 -29.08 29.73 5.55
N LEU A 580 -28.54 28.51 5.35
CA LEU A 580 -27.42 28.29 4.43
C LEU A 580 -27.82 28.52 2.96
N ALA A 581 -29.04 28.14 2.58
CA ALA A 581 -29.56 28.41 1.24
C ALA A 581 -29.69 29.91 0.97
N GLU A 582 -30.23 30.68 1.93
CA GLU A 582 -30.30 32.15 1.88
C GLU A 582 -28.90 32.77 1.70
N ILE A 583 -27.91 32.27 2.45
CA ILE A 583 -26.50 32.72 2.31
C ILE A 583 -25.94 32.38 0.92
N ASN A 584 -26.22 31.19 0.38
CA ASN A 584 -25.77 30.79 -0.96
C ASN A 584 -26.41 31.64 -2.07
N GLU A 585 -27.66 32.08 -1.88
CA GLU A 585 -28.36 32.96 -2.80
C GLU A 585 -27.82 34.40 -2.76
N GLU A 586 -27.59 34.94 -1.56
CA GLU A 586 -27.04 36.28 -1.36
C GLU A 586 -25.56 36.39 -1.75
N PHE A 587 -24.77 35.35 -1.44
CA PHE A 587 -23.33 35.30 -1.70
C PHE A 587 -22.94 34.07 -2.54
N PRO A 588 -23.23 34.08 -3.86
CA PRO A 588 -22.85 32.98 -4.75
C PRO A 588 -21.35 32.69 -4.69
N ASN A 589 -21.00 31.40 -4.60
CA ASN A 589 -19.63 30.87 -4.57
C ASN A 589 -18.83 31.14 -3.28
N LEU A 590 -19.43 31.78 -2.26
CA LEU A 590 -18.78 31.94 -0.96
C LEU A 590 -18.63 30.59 -0.24
N LEU A 591 -19.68 29.78 -0.23
CA LEU A 591 -19.69 28.48 0.43
C LEU A 591 -19.34 27.35 -0.54
N ALA A 592 -18.51 26.42 -0.06
CA ALA A 592 -18.32 25.12 -0.67
C ALA A 592 -18.53 24.02 0.36
N TYR A 593 -19.28 22.98 -0.01
CA TYR A 593 -19.54 21.85 0.86
C TYR A 593 -18.30 20.96 0.91
N ALA A 594 -17.75 20.72 2.11
CA ALA A 594 -16.56 19.91 2.29
C ALA A 594 -16.91 18.46 2.59
N LEU A 595 -16.49 17.58 1.68
CA LEU A 595 -16.61 16.14 1.83
C LEU A 595 -15.59 15.61 2.85
N PRO A 596 -15.87 14.48 3.51
CA PRO A 596 -14.86 13.80 4.29
C PRO A 596 -13.74 13.28 3.36
N VAL A 597 -12.52 13.13 3.89
CA VAL A 597 -11.38 12.58 3.13
C VAL A 597 -11.65 11.17 2.60
N VAL A 598 -12.46 10.40 3.31
CA VAL A 598 -12.83 9.01 2.99
C VAL A 598 -14.35 8.86 3.09
N ARG A 599 -14.96 8.30 2.04
CA ARG A 599 -16.40 7.96 1.98
C ARG A 599 -16.58 6.45 1.97
N GLN A 600 -16.92 5.89 3.14
CA GLN A 600 -17.17 4.45 3.29
C GLN A 600 -18.44 4.03 2.54
N ASP A 601 -18.35 3.02 1.69
CA ASP A 601 -19.48 2.56 0.87
C ASP A 601 -20.62 1.96 1.70
N GLU A 602 -20.32 1.30 2.84
CA GLU A 602 -21.36 0.88 3.80
C GLU A 602 -22.18 2.05 4.38
N LYS A 603 -21.66 3.27 4.28
CA LYS A 603 -22.31 4.53 4.72
C LYS A 603 -22.72 5.40 3.55
N LYS A 604 -22.65 4.87 2.32
CA LYS A 604 -22.96 5.60 1.08
C LYS A 604 -24.31 6.29 1.15
N THR A 605 -25.33 5.62 1.69
CA THR A 605 -26.68 6.20 1.84
C THR A 605 -26.72 7.45 2.71
N TRP A 606 -25.85 7.58 3.72
CA TRP A 606 -25.78 8.77 4.58
C TRP A 606 -25.06 9.90 3.86
N THR A 607 -23.88 9.62 3.31
CA THR A 607 -23.08 10.63 2.62
C THR A 607 -23.77 11.14 1.36
N GLU A 608 -24.42 10.27 0.58
CA GLU A 608 -25.19 10.67 -0.61
C GLU A 608 -26.37 11.54 -0.23
N ARG A 609 -27.14 11.16 0.80
CA ARG A 609 -28.24 11.99 1.30
C ARG A 609 -27.77 13.36 1.76
N ASP A 610 -26.62 13.44 2.43
CA ASP A 610 -26.04 14.72 2.85
C ASP A 610 -25.62 15.58 1.65
N ILE A 611 -25.07 14.96 0.60
CA ILE A 611 -24.72 15.65 -0.65
C ILE A 611 -25.99 16.14 -1.38
N GLU A 612 -27.00 15.28 -1.51
CA GLU A 612 -28.31 15.65 -2.10
C GLU A 612 -28.97 16.80 -1.32
N THR A 613 -28.88 16.76 0.02
CA THR A 613 -29.38 17.83 0.88
C THR A 613 -28.60 19.13 0.64
N ALA A 614 -27.27 19.08 0.56
CA ALA A 614 -26.47 20.27 0.23
C ALA A 614 -26.83 20.83 -1.15
N VAL A 615 -26.91 19.98 -2.18
CA VAL A 615 -27.26 20.39 -3.55
C VAL A 615 -28.65 21.03 -3.62
N SER A 616 -29.65 20.45 -2.94
CA SER A 616 -31.01 21.01 -2.89
C SER A 616 -31.10 22.35 -2.15
N HIS A 617 -30.09 22.71 -1.36
CA HIS A 617 -29.97 23.98 -0.63
C HIS A 617 -28.92 24.92 -1.26
N GLY A 618 -28.70 24.82 -2.57
CA GLY A 618 -27.94 25.80 -3.35
C GLY A 618 -26.42 25.63 -3.29
N PHE A 619 -25.90 24.51 -2.77
CA PHE A 619 -24.46 24.23 -2.85
C PHE A 619 -24.09 23.78 -4.27
N HIS A 620 -23.38 24.65 -4.99
CA HIS A 620 -22.83 24.39 -6.33
C HIS A 620 -21.32 24.09 -6.33
N SER A 621 -20.66 24.24 -5.17
CA SER A 621 -19.21 24.10 -5.00
C SER A 621 -18.89 23.05 -3.93
N PHE A 622 -17.91 22.18 -4.20
CA PHE A 622 -17.51 21.10 -3.30
C PHE A 622 -16.00 21.02 -3.10
N LEU A 623 -15.55 20.92 -1.84
CA LEU A 623 -14.18 20.54 -1.50
C LEU A 623 -14.11 19.01 -1.39
N CYS A 624 -13.31 18.42 -2.27
CA CYS A 624 -13.28 17.00 -2.61
C CYS A 624 -12.07 16.31 -2.01
N GLY A 625 -12.31 15.27 -1.21
CA GLY A 625 -11.27 14.52 -0.52
C GLY A 625 -10.52 13.54 -1.42
N GLN A 626 -11.17 13.02 -2.47
CA GLN A 626 -10.60 12.02 -3.38
C GLN A 626 -10.84 12.33 -4.85
N ALA A 627 -9.96 11.85 -5.74
CA ALA A 627 -10.05 12.19 -7.15
C ALA A 627 -11.37 11.70 -7.77
N GLY A 628 -11.90 10.57 -7.31
CA GLY A 628 -13.20 10.05 -7.73
C GLY A 628 -14.41 10.89 -7.33
N ASP A 629 -14.26 11.87 -6.42
CA ASP A 629 -15.34 12.81 -6.09
C ASP A 629 -15.66 13.75 -7.26
N ILE A 630 -14.80 13.83 -8.30
CA ILE A 630 -15.09 14.58 -9.52
C ILE A 630 -16.37 14.11 -10.23
N LEU A 631 -16.72 12.83 -10.05
CA LEU A 631 -17.94 12.22 -10.60
C LEU A 631 -19.22 12.82 -10.00
N LEU A 632 -19.13 13.67 -8.97
CA LEU A 632 -20.26 14.46 -8.50
C LEU A 632 -20.81 15.41 -9.58
N LYS A 633 -19.96 15.94 -10.46
CA LYS A 633 -20.40 16.78 -11.59
C LYS A 633 -21.31 16.01 -12.56
N GLU A 634 -21.06 14.71 -12.75
CA GLU A 634 -21.92 13.85 -13.56
C GLU A 634 -23.23 13.51 -12.85
N ARG A 635 -23.16 13.19 -11.55
CA ARG A 635 -24.32 12.76 -10.76
C ARG A 635 -25.30 13.91 -10.48
N PHE A 636 -24.75 15.10 -10.24
CA PHE A 636 -25.51 16.29 -9.89
C PHE A 636 -25.10 17.43 -10.83
N PRO A 637 -25.82 17.64 -11.96
CA PRO A 637 -25.46 18.67 -12.94
C PRO A 637 -25.42 20.12 -12.40
N SER A 638 -26.06 20.36 -11.25
CA SER A 638 -25.98 21.63 -10.53
C SER A 638 -24.65 21.85 -9.82
N VAL A 639 -23.83 20.82 -9.62
CA VAL A 639 -22.46 20.93 -9.09
C VAL A 639 -21.58 21.50 -10.18
N LYS A 640 -21.19 22.77 -10.01
CA LYS A 640 -20.38 23.51 -10.99
C LYS A 640 -18.89 23.41 -10.66
N HIS A 641 -18.56 23.48 -9.37
CA HIS A 641 -17.17 23.62 -8.91
C HIS A 641 -16.73 22.47 -8.02
N CYS A 642 -15.58 21.88 -8.36
CA CYS A 642 -14.90 20.88 -7.54
C CYS A 642 -13.49 21.36 -7.24
N TYR A 643 -13.12 21.38 -5.96
CA TYR A 643 -11.80 21.77 -5.46
C TYR A 643 -11.14 20.56 -4.80
N GLY A 644 -9.92 20.20 -5.19
CA GLY A 644 -9.20 19.07 -4.61
C GLY A 644 -8.56 19.44 -3.27
N ASP A 645 -8.88 18.70 -2.20
CA ASP A 645 -8.32 18.91 -0.86
C ASP A 645 -6.90 18.33 -0.72
N TYR A 646 -6.24 18.59 0.42
CA TYR A 646 -4.86 18.17 0.71
C TYR A 646 -4.65 16.64 0.58
N SER A 647 -5.70 15.85 0.77
CA SER A 647 -5.69 14.38 0.70
C SER A 647 -5.46 13.81 -0.69
N GLN A 648 -5.53 14.66 -1.73
CA GLN A 648 -5.11 14.31 -3.09
C GLN A 648 -3.58 14.21 -3.23
N ASN A 649 -2.83 14.59 -2.19
CA ASN A 649 -1.37 14.55 -2.16
C ASN A 649 -0.71 15.29 -3.34
N VAL A 650 -1.16 16.52 -3.63
CA VAL A 650 -0.54 17.34 -4.69
C VAL A 650 0.89 17.72 -4.29
N PHE A 651 1.84 16.89 -4.68
CA PHE A 651 3.26 16.98 -4.30
C PHE A 651 4.14 17.56 -5.42
N ASN A 652 3.64 17.58 -6.65
CA ASN A 652 4.31 18.14 -7.81
C ASN A 652 3.30 18.84 -8.73
N LYS A 653 3.80 19.70 -9.61
CA LYS A 653 2.96 20.46 -10.55
C LYS A 653 2.27 19.58 -11.59
N PHE A 654 2.80 18.39 -11.86
CA PHE A 654 2.20 17.45 -12.81
C PHE A 654 0.92 16.84 -12.25
N THR A 655 0.92 16.49 -10.96
CA THR A 655 -0.29 16.05 -10.24
C THR A 655 -1.34 17.15 -10.22
N ALA A 656 -0.94 18.41 -9.99
CA ALA A 656 -1.86 19.54 -10.07
C ALA A 656 -2.50 19.64 -11.46
N ARG A 657 -1.68 19.55 -12.53
CA ARG A 657 -2.14 19.54 -13.92
C ARG A 657 -3.15 18.44 -14.20
N GLU A 658 -2.84 17.20 -13.82
CA GLU A 658 -3.75 16.07 -14.03
C GLU A 658 -5.10 16.29 -13.35
N LEU A 659 -5.14 16.87 -12.15
CA LEU A 659 -6.40 17.21 -11.49
C LEU A 659 -7.17 18.32 -12.24
N TYR A 660 -6.49 19.34 -12.77
CA TYR A 660 -7.16 20.35 -13.61
C TYR A 660 -7.74 19.76 -14.90
N ASP A 661 -6.98 18.87 -15.56
CA ASP A 661 -7.42 18.18 -16.78
C ASP A 661 -8.64 17.27 -16.50
N MET A 662 -8.82 16.78 -15.27
CA MET A 662 -10.03 16.07 -14.83
C MET A 662 -11.24 16.99 -14.56
N GLY A 663 -11.04 18.30 -14.45
CA GLY A 663 -12.09 19.28 -14.19
C GLY A 663 -12.16 19.80 -12.74
N PHE A 664 -11.12 19.56 -11.92
CA PHE A 664 -10.94 20.33 -10.69
C PHE A 664 -10.50 21.74 -11.04
N GLU A 665 -10.97 22.74 -10.30
CA GLU A 665 -10.67 24.16 -10.60
C GLU A 665 -9.62 24.74 -9.66
N ARG A 666 -9.54 24.18 -8.45
CA ARG A 666 -8.55 24.53 -7.42
C ARG A 666 -8.00 23.26 -6.81
N VAL A 667 -6.72 23.27 -6.46
CA VAL A 667 -6.09 22.16 -5.71
C VAL A 667 -5.30 22.67 -4.50
N THR A 668 -5.41 21.97 -3.39
CA THR A 668 -4.63 22.23 -2.18
C THR A 668 -3.30 21.49 -2.23
N SER A 669 -2.20 22.20 -1.97
CA SER A 669 -0.86 21.62 -1.93
C SER A 669 -0.70 20.61 -0.80
N SER A 670 0.22 19.64 -0.98
CA SER A 670 0.54 18.68 0.07
C SER A 670 1.16 19.37 1.29
N LEU A 671 0.74 18.93 2.48
CA LEU A 671 1.28 19.37 3.78
C LEU A 671 2.74 18.95 4.03
N GLU A 672 3.30 18.11 3.15
CA GLU A 672 4.68 17.62 3.25
C GLU A 672 5.69 18.45 2.43
N LEU A 673 5.23 19.43 1.65
CA LEU A 673 6.09 20.30 0.84
C LEU A 673 6.82 21.35 1.69
N ARG A 674 8.08 21.60 1.33
CA ARG A 674 8.87 22.68 1.92
C ARG A 674 8.72 23.99 1.13
N LYS A 675 9.24 25.08 1.68
CA LYS A 675 9.16 26.45 1.15
C LYS A 675 9.52 26.55 -0.34
N GLU A 676 10.65 25.99 -0.76
CA GLU A 676 11.08 26.10 -2.16
C GLU A 676 10.16 25.32 -3.11
N GLU A 677 9.67 24.16 -2.69
CA GLU A 677 8.75 23.33 -3.48
C GLU A 677 7.37 24.00 -3.60
N LEU A 678 6.86 24.55 -2.50
CA LEU A 678 5.63 25.35 -2.51
C LEU A 678 5.75 26.55 -3.45
N GLY A 679 6.87 27.30 -3.37
CA GLY A 679 7.12 28.44 -4.25
C GLY A 679 7.23 28.07 -5.72
N ALA A 680 7.84 26.93 -6.04
CA ALA A 680 7.93 26.42 -7.41
C ALA A 680 6.54 26.00 -7.94
N MET A 681 5.78 25.25 -7.14
CA MET A 681 4.43 24.79 -7.50
C MET A 681 3.48 25.97 -7.71
N ALA A 682 3.47 26.95 -6.80
CA ALA A 682 2.57 28.10 -6.83
C ALA A 682 2.63 28.91 -8.13
N ARG A 683 3.79 28.92 -8.81
CA ARG A 683 4.04 29.73 -10.01
C ARG A 683 3.58 29.11 -11.34
N THR A 684 2.99 27.92 -11.30
CA THR A 684 2.50 27.20 -12.49
C THR A 684 1.03 27.53 -12.78
N ALA A 685 0.45 27.02 -13.88
CA ALA A 685 -0.95 27.24 -14.26
C ALA A 685 -1.98 26.62 -13.29
N GLY A 686 -3.18 27.20 -13.23
CA GLY A 686 -4.31 26.74 -12.40
C GLY A 686 -4.32 27.31 -10.97
N GLU A 687 -5.48 27.30 -10.32
CA GLU A 687 -5.69 27.90 -9.00
C GLU A 687 -5.18 27.01 -7.87
N LYS A 688 -4.31 27.55 -7.02
CA LYS A 688 -3.66 26.78 -5.94
C LYS A 688 -3.99 27.34 -4.58
N GLU A 689 -4.18 26.41 -3.66
CA GLU A 689 -4.41 26.67 -2.25
C GLU A 689 -3.29 26.11 -1.38
N VAL A 690 -2.96 26.82 -0.30
CA VAL A 690 -2.06 26.34 0.76
C VAL A 690 -2.73 26.53 2.12
N ILE A 691 -2.59 25.55 3.00
CA ILE A 691 -3.04 25.65 4.40
C ILE A 691 -1.99 26.44 5.18
N ILE A 692 -2.42 27.49 5.87
CA ILE A 692 -1.54 28.44 6.57
C ILE A 692 -1.76 28.47 8.09
N HIS A 693 -2.88 27.92 8.57
CA HIS A 693 -3.19 27.88 10.00
C HIS A 693 -4.05 26.67 10.37
N GLY A 694 -3.88 26.20 11.61
CA GLY A 694 -4.82 25.31 12.28
C GLY A 694 -4.33 23.86 12.43
N PRO A 695 -5.20 22.97 12.93
CA PRO A 695 -4.83 21.62 13.31
C PRO A 695 -4.48 20.76 12.09
N MET A 696 -3.27 20.21 12.05
CA MET A 696 -2.81 19.39 10.93
C MET A 696 -3.26 17.93 11.05
N PRO A 697 -3.94 17.36 10.04
CA PRO A 697 -4.33 15.96 10.04
C PRO A 697 -3.11 15.04 9.95
N MET A 698 -3.15 13.92 10.67
CA MET A 698 -2.08 12.90 10.72
C MET A 698 -2.53 11.52 10.29
N ILE A 699 -3.73 11.09 10.69
CA ILE A 699 -4.33 9.80 10.35
C ILE A 699 -5.82 10.00 10.06
N VAL A 700 -6.31 9.34 9.02
CA VAL A 700 -7.73 9.03 8.85
C VAL A 700 -7.89 7.50 8.82
N SER A 701 -8.83 6.97 9.60
CA SER A 701 -8.98 5.52 9.79
C SER A 701 -10.44 5.10 9.91
N ARG A 702 -10.78 3.90 9.40
CA ARG A 702 -12.03 3.21 9.71
C ARG A 702 -12.08 2.70 11.15
N HIS A 703 -10.92 2.49 11.78
CA HIS A 703 -10.84 2.10 13.17
C HIS A 703 -11.11 3.30 14.08
N CYS A 704 -11.99 3.13 15.06
CA CYS A 704 -12.26 4.14 16.07
C CYS A 704 -11.68 3.71 17.42
N VAL A 705 -10.56 4.32 17.83
CA VAL A 705 -9.93 4.02 19.13
C VAL A 705 -10.83 4.39 20.32
N ILE A 706 -11.63 5.46 20.18
CA ILE A 706 -12.57 5.92 21.20
C ILE A 706 -13.64 4.84 21.44
N GLY A 707 -14.31 4.43 20.36
CA GLY A 707 -15.33 3.38 20.41
C GLY A 707 -14.76 2.02 20.82
N ALA A 708 -13.52 1.71 20.45
CA ALA A 708 -12.86 0.47 20.85
C ALA A 708 -12.60 0.44 22.36
N VAL A 709 -12.08 1.51 22.97
CA VAL A 709 -11.75 1.55 24.41
C VAL A 709 -13.01 1.71 25.27
N LEU A 710 -13.94 2.59 24.88
CA LEU A 710 -15.16 2.87 25.65
C LEU A 710 -16.27 1.84 25.40
N GLY A 711 -16.26 1.17 24.24
CA GLY A 711 -17.16 0.09 23.93
C GLY A 711 -16.89 -1.10 24.85
N LYS A 712 -17.90 -1.51 25.63
CA LYS A 712 -17.82 -2.60 26.62
C LYS A 712 -17.68 -4.00 25.99
N ASN A 713 -16.75 -4.19 25.05
CA ASN A 713 -16.35 -5.46 24.46
C ASN A 713 -17.48 -6.28 23.80
N GLN A 714 -18.60 -5.67 23.47
CA GLN A 714 -19.65 -6.32 22.68
C GLN A 714 -19.36 -6.05 21.21
N ALA A 715 -19.15 -7.11 20.43
CA ALA A 715 -19.00 -7.08 18.97
C ALA A 715 -20.20 -6.45 18.21
N LYS A 716 -21.20 -5.94 18.94
CA LYS A 716 -22.44 -5.32 18.48
C LYS A 716 -22.95 -4.18 19.38
N VAL A 717 -22.12 -3.56 20.24
CA VAL A 717 -22.54 -2.28 20.85
C VAL A 717 -22.21 -1.18 19.85
N PRO A 718 -23.22 -0.50 19.28
CA PRO A 718 -22.97 0.64 18.41
C PRO A 718 -22.15 1.64 19.22
N CYS A 719 -21.20 2.31 18.56
CA CYS A 719 -20.61 3.55 19.06
C CYS A 719 -21.69 4.30 19.86
N GLY A 720 -21.51 4.50 21.17
CA GLY A 720 -22.50 5.19 21.99
C GLY A 720 -22.64 6.68 21.64
N TYR A 721 -22.16 7.09 20.46
CA TYR A 721 -22.04 8.46 19.97
C TYR A 721 -21.26 9.39 20.90
N SER A 722 -20.53 8.86 21.90
CA SER A 722 -19.77 9.65 22.87
C SER A 722 -18.66 10.50 22.25
N CYS A 723 -18.26 10.20 21.01
CA CYS A 723 -17.29 11.00 20.25
C CYS A 723 -17.88 12.22 19.54
N TYR A 724 -19.20 12.35 19.40
CA TYR A 724 -19.80 13.43 18.63
C TYR A 724 -19.53 14.78 19.29
N GLY A 725 -18.81 15.63 18.55
CA GLY A 725 -18.31 16.94 18.94
C GLY A 725 -17.47 17.03 20.22
N ASN A 726 -17.09 15.90 20.81
CA ASN A 726 -16.08 15.81 21.86
C ASN A 726 -14.70 15.57 21.22
N THR A 727 -13.67 16.19 21.80
CA THR A 727 -12.28 15.93 21.41
C THR A 727 -11.60 15.08 22.48
N PHE A 728 -11.20 13.87 22.10
CA PHE A 728 -10.33 13.02 22.92
C PHE A 728 -8.87 13.24 22.52
N TYR A 729 -7.94 12.68 23.29
CA TYR A 729 -6.52 12.77 22.98
C TYR A 729 -5.82 11.42 23.08
N LEU A 730 -4.85 11.17 22.21
CA LEU A 730 -3.83 10.16 22.45
C LEU A 730 -2.64 10.84 23.12
N LYS A 731 -2.39 10.47 24.37
CA LYS A 731 -1.19 10.86 25.11
C LYS A 731 -0.07 9.90 24.77
N ASP A 732 1.06 10.39 24.29
CA ASP A 732 2.25 9.57 24.03
C ASP A 732 3.18 9.47 25.25
N ARG A 733 4.30 8.75 25.09
CA ARG A 733 5.32 8.58 26.13
C ARG A 733 6.07 9.87 26.52
N MET A 734 6.03 10.90 25.67
CA MET A 734 6.62 12.22 25.92
C MET A 734 5.63 13.18 26.57
N GLY A 735 4.38 12.73 26.78
CA GLY A 735 3.31 13.57 27.31
C GLY A 735 2.63 14.45 26.26
N MET A 736 2.96 14.30 24.98
CA MET A 736 2.32 15.04 23.89
C MET A 736 0.89 14.54 23.70
N MET A 737 -0.03 15.49 23.47
CA MET A 737 -1.47 15.24 23.40
C MET A 737 -1.95 15.39 21.95
N PHE A 738 -2.22 14.28 21.27
CA PHE A 738 -2.68 14.27 19.88
C PHE A 738 -4.21 14.21 19.82
N PRO A 739 -4.91 15.23 19.30
CA PRO A 739 -6.37 15.24 19.24
C PRO A 739 -6.92 14.11 18.38
N VAL A 740 -7.93 13.41 18.89
CA VAL A 740 -8.70 12.37 18.21
C VAL A 740 -10.15 12.83 18.09
N VAL A 741 -10.64 12.87 16.86
CA VAL A 741 -12.00 13.31 16.53
C VAL A 741 -12.65 12.27 15.63
N GLY A 742 -13.89 11.87 15.95
CA GLY A 742 -14.72 11.08 15.05
C GLY A 742 -15.51 11.99 14.13
N ASP A 743 -15.68 11.62 12.86
CA ASP A 743 -16.66 12.26 11.98
C ASP A 743 -18.03 11.54 12.01
N ARG A 744 -19.04 12.17 11.42
CA ARG A 744 -20.40 11.62 11.36
C ARG A 744 -20.53 10.31 10.56
N TYR A 745 -19.52 9.97 9.76
CA TYR A 745 -19.45 8.76 8.95
C TYR A 745 -18.63 7.66 9.63
N HIS A 746 -18.24 7.86 10.89
CA HIS A 746 -17.44 6.96 11.70
C HIS A 746 -16.02 6.71 11.18
N ASN A 747 -15.42 7.71 10.52
CA ASN A 747 -13.97 7.77 10.40
C ASN A 747 -13.38 8.41 11.67
N MET A 748 -12.29 7.84 12.16
CA MET A 748 -11.45 8.46 13.18
C MET A 748 -10.39 9.33 12.49
N ASN A 749 -10.25 10.56 12.96
CA ASN A 749 -9.25 11.52 12.54
C ASN A 749 -8.31 11.82 13.72
N LEU A 750 -7.00 11.68 13.49
CA LEU A 750 -5.96 12.06 14.45
C LEU A 750 -5.26 13.31 13.93
N TYR A 751 -5.11 14.33 14.78
CA TYR A 751 -4.44 15.58 14.45
C TYR A 751 -3.13 15.73 15.21
N ASN A 752 -2.25 16.59 14.69
CA ASN A 752 -1.01 16.93 15.35
C ASN A 752 -1.30 17.61 16.71
N CYS A 753 -0.42 17.38 17.68
CA CYS A 753 -0.45 18.00 19.00
C CYS A 753 -0.20 19.52 18.99
N LYS A 754 0.23 20.08 17.86
CA LYS A 754 0.44 21.52 17.62
C LYS A 754 -0.28 21.97 16.36
N ASP A 755 -0.73 23.21 16.35
CA ASP A 755 -1.35 23.83 15.18
C ASP A 755 -0.28 24.33 14.20
N LEU A 756 -0.56 24.25 12.90
CA LEU A 756 0.19 24.97 11.89
C LEU A 756 0.00 26.47 12.10
N CYS A 757 1.08 27.25 11.99
CA CYS A 757 0.99 28.70 11.96
C CYS A 757 2.08 29.29 11.06
N LEU A 758 1.65 29.83 9.92
CA LEU A 758 2.50 30.48 8.91
C LEU A 758 2.22 31.99 8.80
N ILE A 759 1.67 32.62 9.85
CA ILE A 759 1.27 34.04 9.83
C ILE A 759 2.42 35.02 9.59
N ASP A 760 3.64 34.60 9.82
CA ASP A 760 4.95 35.27 9.66
C ASP A 760 5.67 34.87 8.36
N GLU A 761 5.09 33.97 7.56
CA GLU A 761 5.66 33.44 6.31
C GLU A 761 4.81 33.78 5.08
N LEU A 762 3.81 34.66 5.22
CA LEU A 762 2.82 34.94 4.19
C LEU A 762 3.42 35.62 2.95
N ASP A 763 4.49 36.40 3.15
CA ASP A 763 5.29 37.02 2.08
C ASP A 763 5.82 35.98 1.08
N HIS A 764 6.24 34.82 1.58
CA HIS A 764 6.72 33.69 0.78
C HIS A 764 5.61 32.90 0.08
N LEU A 765 4.36 33.09 0.47
CA LEU A 765 3.19 32.37 -0.03
C LEU A 765 2.31 33.23 -0.95
N SER A 766 2.75 34.45 -1.29
CA SER A 766 2.03 35.44 -2.11
C SER A 766 1.71 34.98 -3.54
N HIS A 767 2.33 33.90 -4.02
CA HIS A 767 2.03 33.31 -5.33
C HIS A 767 0.83 32.35 -5.33
N PHE A 768 0.37 31.90 -4.16
CA PHE A 768 -0.86 31.11 -4.05
C PHE A 768 -2.09 31.99 -4.24
N GLN A 769 -3.17 31.45 -4.81
CA GLN A 769 -4.41 32.20 -5.00
C GLN A 769 -5.30 32.14 -3.76
N VAL A 770 -5.15 31.10 -2.93
CA VAL A 770 -5.93 30.91 -1.72
C VAL A 770 -5.04 30.49 -0.55
N TRP A 771 -5.27 31.11 0.59
CA TRP A 771 -4.68 30.76 1.87
C TRP A 771 -5.75 30.24 2.82
N ARG A 772 -5.61 28.99 3.27
CA ARG A 772 -6.65 28.31 4.06
C ARG A 772 -6.33 28.25 5.55
N ILE A 773 -7.33 28.56 6.36
CA ILE A 773 -7.36 28.37 7.81
C ILE A 773 -8.26 27.16 8.12
N GLU A 774 -7.72 26.16 8.81
CA GLU A 774 -8.48 25.03 9.36
C GLU A 774 -9.16 25.48 10.67
N GLY A 775 -10.38 26.02 10.56
CA GLY A 775 -11.10 26.70 11.64
C GLY A 775 -12.03 25.79 12.47
N GLN A 776 -12.32 24.58 11.99
CA GLN A 776 -13.43 23.73 12.45
C GLN A 776 -13.39 23.31 13.92
N PHE A 777 -12.24 23.44 14.61
CA PHE A 777 -12.09 23.07 16.02
C PHE A 777 -11.83 24.25 16.96
N TYR A 778 -11.84 25.49 16.46
CA TYR A 778 -11.80 26.68 17.30
C TYR A 778 -13.21 27.08 17.75
N ASP A 779 -13.32 27.67 18.93
CA ASP A 779 -14.55 28.35 19.33
C ASP A 779 -14.79 29.60 18.45
N ILE A 780 -16.02 30.10 18.46
CA ILE A 780 -16.45 31.21 17.60
C ILE A 780 -15.62 32.48 17.84
N GLY A 781 -15.28 32.79 19.09
CA GLY A 781 -14.53 34.00 19.44
C GLY A 781 -13.11 33.93 18.90
N SER A 782 -12.40 32.84 19.23
CA SER A 782 -11.05 32.58 18.71
C SER A 782 -11.01 32.57 17.19
N LEU A 783 -11.98 31.92 16.53
CA LEU A 783 -12.06 31.87 15.08
C LEU A 783 -12.17 33.29 14.46
N LYS A 784 -13.04 34.15 15.02
CA LYS A 784 -13.22 35.53 14.53
C LYS A 784 -11.91 36.31 14.57
N GLU A 785 -11.18 36.21 15.68
CA GLU A 785 -9.93 36.96 15.88
C GLU A 785 -8.79 36.41 15.03
N ILE A 786 -8.65 35.08 14.91
CA ILE A 786 -7.68 34.46 14.01
C ILE A 786 -7.87 34.97 12.57
N ILE A 787 -9.10 34.99 12.06
CA ILE A 787 -9.40 35.46 10.69
C ILE A 787 -9.00 36.92 10.51
N LYS A 788 -9.35 37.80 11.45
CA LYS A 788 -8.98 39.22 11.41
C LYS A 788 -7.46 39.42 11.42
N LEU A 789 -6.74 38.68 12.27
CA LEU A 789 -5.28 38.72 12.33
C LEU A 789 -4.64 38.30 11.01
N TYR A 790 -5.13 37.23 10.37
CA TYR A 790 -4.61 36.79 9.09
C TYR A 790 -4.93 37.75 7.93
N ARG A 791 -6.07 38.46 7.98
CA ARG A 791 -6.38 39.53 7.03
C ARG A 791 -5.41 40.71 7.18
N ALA A 792 -5.19 41.16 8.41
CA ALA A 792 -4.22 42.23 8.70
C ALA A 792 -2.79 41.80 8.30
N ALA A 793 -2.40 40.56 8.61
CA ALA A 793 -1.12 40.00 8.22
C ALA A 793 -0.95 39.92 6.70
N ARG A 794 -2.00 39.57 5.96
CA ARG A 794 -2.00 39.58 4.48
C ARG A 794 -1.72 40.97 3.94
N GLU A 795 -2.40 42.00 4.47
CA GLU A 795 -2.20 43.38 4.05
C GLU A 795 -0.75 43.84 4.28
N GLN A 796 -0.21 43.54 5.47
CA GLN A 796 1.19 43.84 5.79
C GLN A 796 2.17 43.09 4.87
N ALA A 797 2.00 41.77 4.71
CA ALA A 797 2.89 40.91 3.93
C ALA A 797 2.92 41.24 2.42
N LEU A 798 1.85 41.83 1.89
CA LEU A 798 1.74 42.20 0.47
C LEU A 798 1.98 43.69 0.22
N SER A 799 2.07 44.51 1.27
CA SER A 799 2.36 45.93 1.13
C SER A 799 3.79 46.16 0.63
N LYS A 800 3.96 47.04 -0.36
CA LYS A 800 5.26 47.47 -0.90
C LYS A 800 5.78 48.78 -0.29
N GLY A 801 5.10 49.29 0.76
CA GLY A 801 5.35 50.60 1.38
C GLY A 801 6.02 50.51 2.76
N GLU A 802 6.17 51.66 3.44
CA GLU A 802 6.91 51.86 4.70
C GLU A 802 6.37 51.14 5.95
N GLY A 803 5.31 50.32 5.83
CA GLY A 803 4.79 49.52 6.93
C GLY A 803 5.55 48.20 7.06
N GLU A 804 6.29 48.00 8.15
CA GLU A 804 7.03 46.76 8.38
C GLU A 804 6.07 45.59 8.66
N TYR A 805 6.28 44.44 8.01
CA TYR A 805 5.55 43.22 8.31
C TYR A 805 5.94 42.73 9.71
N GLN A 806 5.05 42.96 10.68
CA GLN A 806 5.29 42.74 12.11
C GLN A 806 5.17 41.26 12.51
N LYS A 807 6.02 40.42 11.92
CA LYS A 807 6.00 38.95 12.06
C LYS A 807 5.87 38.48 13.51
N GLU A 808 6.76 38.96 14.39
CA GLU A 808 6.79 38.53 15.80
C GLU A 808 5.53 38.92 16.58
N SER A 809 5.04 40.14 16.38
CA SER A 809 3.81 40.66 17.02
C SER A 809 2.57 39.87 16.58
N LEU A 810 2.48 39.54 15.28
CA LEU A 810 1.38 38.74 14.74
C LEU A 810 1.38 37.31 15.28
N VAL A 811 2.56 36.68 15.40
CA VAL A 811 2.70 35.35 16.02
C VAL A 811 2.29 35.39 17.49
N ALA A 812 2.73 36.38 18.25
CA ALA A 812 2.34 36.54 19.65
C ALA A 812 0.83 36.73 19.80
N SER A 813 0.22 37.55 18.93
CA SER A 813 -1.22 37.82 18.94
C SER A 813 -2.06 36.58 18.63
N VAL A 814 -1.67 35.80 17.62
CA VAL A 814 -2.44 34.60 17.25
C VAL A 814 -2.24 33.44 18.22
N GLN A 815 -1.10 33.41 18.94
CA GLN A 815 -0.79 32.35 19.93
C GLN A 815 -1.79 32.29 21.09
N ILE A 816 -2.43 33.42 21.44
CA ILE A 816 -3.43 33.50 22.52
C ILE A 816 -4.67 32.65 22.21
N TYR A 817 -4.97 32.44 20.92
CA TYR A 817 -6.13 31.70 20.45
C TYR A 817 -5.86 30.22 20.13
N SER A 818 -4.62 29.75 20.33
CA SER A 818 -4.25 28.34 20.18
C SER A 818 -3.80 27.73 21.50
N ASN A 819 -4.57 26.75 21.96
CA ASN A 819 -4.29 26.00 23.19
C ASN A 819 -3.20 24.93 23.03
N ARG A 820 -2.61 24.79 21.83
CA ARG A 820 -1.78 23.64 21.43
C ARG A 820 -0.34 24.02 21.05
N GLY A 821 -0.01 25.31 21.07
CA GLY A 821 1.27 25.81 20.57
C GLY A 821 1.40 25.63 19.05
N PHE A 822 2.42 26.25 18.46
CA PHE A 822 2.60 26.27 17.02
C PHE A 822 3.75 25.40 16.49
N THR A 823 3.59 25.02 15.23
CA THR A 823 4.63 24.43 14.39
C THR A 823 4.57 25.02 12.98
N LYS A 824 5.69 24.99 12.27
CA LYS A 824 5.78 25.33 10.84
C LYS A 824 5.53 24.11 9.93
N GLY A 825 5.16 22.97 10.50
CA GLY A 825 4.96 21.73 9.75
C GLY A 825 6.22 21.31 8.99
N HIS A 826 6.11 21.19 7.66
CA HIS A 826 7.23 20.88 6.78
C HIS A 826 7.84 22.09 6.07
N PHE A 827 7.33 23.30 6.30
CA PHE A 827 7.72 24.50 5.56
C PHE A 827 9.25 24.71 5.49
N TYR A 828 9.96 24.56 6.63
CA TYR A 828 11.43 24.69 6.66
C TYR A 828 12.17 23.37 6.55
N ARG A 829 11.70 22.34 7.26
CA ARG A 829 12.44 21.07 7.40
C ARG A 829 12.28 20.12 6.20
N GLY A 830 11.21 20.29 5.42
CA GLY A 830 10.79 19.32 4.41
C GLY A 830 10.58 17.90 4.98
N VAL A 831 10.45 16.94 4.09
CA VAL A 831 10.51 15.51 4.41
C VAL A 831 11.88 14.96 4.06
N LYS A 832 12.36 14.00 4.84
CA LYS A 832 13.60 13.28 4.55
C LYS A 832 13.42 12.51 3.24
N THR A 833 14.32 12.74 2.30
CA THR A 833 14.41 12.05 1.01
C THR A 833 15.19 10.76 1.14
#